data_AF-A0A938V0P7-F1
#
_entry.id   AF-A0A938V0P7-F1
#
_cell.length_a   1.000
_cell.length_b   1.000
_cell.length_c   1.000
_cell.angle_alpha   90.00
_cell.angle_beta   90.00
_cell.angle_gamma   90.00
#
_symmetry.space_group_name_H-M   'P 1'
#
loop_
_entity.id
_entity.type
_entity.pdbx_description
1 polymer ?
#
loop_
_entity_poly.entity_id
_entity_poly.type
_entity_poly.pdbx_seq_one_letter_code
_entity_poly.pdbx_strand_id
1 'polypeptide(L)'
;MAMQGKIAVVVLDGFGLSPATEWDIVRETFAALPEELRQRVSVAAGPQLAAHSLAPTSHGVARVHAAEAGCTWQDAFARVRDANRRVSAALASDGAAEQVAGLLRRIAARVHYAPWAAETPYLFSLRQDRPTWITPTAGVFTGFDETDPAIMGNSDTGHQQIFNLCVARQVPAMITSLVDSGEFFRNEALNRDLARAKEGKVVVVKTLLSGEFGDDGYVHSAYSHLLAFFELYFEILGLPASQLQVEAVLDGRDSPLYSSLRFETVRGQKRYGYLHRLREVLARYGAEGCLAWILGRQFMDRDYKGGMIRREYELVTANSGRRAESFDEALALVASDHERGIPDPSVEPIVVGNPVPLGDDTVFFNAIFRSDRQEPITACLLGCTDFIRRQATQKNRLESWDDFTWIRRSEGLVHWSMVDYHQDFPAAGGRSVHKDTPHAHNVLARLNETVPGFRFLFLTEGVKEKHMGLFSRGRRSRPLLPAETQVIVPTCGKEHGIFSDNDLYRQPAMRHPEIAQRLVEELRAPAFDLLAVNFPGADMIGHLVIDHFDACLETLKSLDAALAAVVPAAMDNDWVLVVTSDHGNVEHFGPDHGSNGVLTTLCLPPKTPFEPHAPQGGEARLFDVSWTILAVLGKDADSLHLPPWPAGVAENPNRLVGKPLVRKG
;
A
#
# COMPACT_ATOMS: atom_id res chain seq x y z
N MET A 1 29.99 -3.77 20.81
CA MET A 1 29.93 -5.22 20.50
C MET A 1 29.99 -5.41 18.99
N ALA A 2 30.91 -6.24 18.50
CA ALA A 2 31.02 -6.62 17.09
C ALA A 2 29.74 -7.35 16.62
N MET A 3 29.38 -7.20 15.34
CA MET A 3 28.25 -7.90 14.73
C MET A 3 28.54 -9.40 14.65
N GLN A 4 27.50 -10.23 14.84
CA GLN A 4 27.64 -11.69 15.00
C GLN A 4 27.35 -12.49 13.72
N GLY A 5 26.80 -11.85 12.69
CA GLY A 5 26.41 -12.49 11.45
C GLY A 5 26.20 -11.48 10.33
N LYS A 6 25.86 -11.99 9.14
CA LYS A 6 25.54 -11.20 7.95
C LYS A 6 24.19 -11.65 7.41
N ILE A 7 23.37 -10.71 6.94
CA ILE A 7 22.02 -11.01 6.46
C ILE A 7 21.72 -10.33 5.12
N ALA A 8 21.09 -11.06 4.21
CA ALA A 8 20.53 -10.53 2.98
C ALA A 8 18.99 -10.61 3.03
N VAL A 9 18.32 -9.54 2.60
CA VAL A 9 16.87 -9.48 2.41
C VAL A 9 16.62 -9.29 0.92
N VAL A 10 16.01 -10.28 0.29
CA VAL A 10 15.66 -10.28 -1.13
C VAL A 10 14.15 -10.14 -1.26
N VAL A 11 13.71 -9.04 -1.86
CA VAL A 11 12.31 -8.69 -2.11
C VAL A 11 12.00 -8.98 -3.57
N LEU A 12 11.13 -9.95 -3.83
CA LEU A 12 10.55 -10.25 -5.13
C LEU A 12 9.29 -9.39 -5.30
N ASP A 13 9.45 -8.12 -5.66
CA ASP A 13 8.40 -7.10 -5.64
C ASP A 13 7.16 -7.55 -6.45
N GLY A 14 5.97 -7.53 -5.84
CA GLY A 14 4.72 -7.94 -6.50
C GLY A 14 4.54 -9.45 -6.74
N PHE A 15 5.24 -10.31 -6.01
CA PHE A 15 5.13 -11.78 -6.13
C PHE A 15 4.29 -12.39 -4.99
N GLY A 16 2.97 -12.41 -5.19
CA GLY A 16 1.99 -12.89 -4.21
C GLY A 16 1.59 -14.36 -4.34
N LEU A 17 0.57 -14.72 -3.56
CA LEU A 17 -0.16 -15.99 -3.64
C LEU A 17 -1.67 -15.78 -3.49
N SER A 18 -2.47 -16.59 -4.17
CA SER A 18 -3.94 -16.62 -3.97
C SER A 18 -4.38 -18.01 -3.49
N PRO A 19 -4.57 -18.23 -2.17
CA PRO A 19 -4.97 -19.54 -1.65
C PRO A 19 -6.24 -20.12 -2.29
N ALA A 20 -7.22 -19.25 -2.61
CA ALA A 20 -8.46 -19.66 -3.26
C ALA A 20 -8.22 -20.13 -4.70
N THR A 21 -7.49 -19.34 -5.49
CA THR A 21 -7.15 -19.68 -6.88
C THR A 21 -6.27 -20.93 -6.95
N GLU A 22 -5.28 -21.05 -6.07
CA GLU A 22 -4.44 -22.24 -5.93
C GLU A 22 -5.26 -23.50 -5.67
N TRP A 23 -6.26 -23.39 -4.79
CA TRP A 23 -7.14 -24.50 -4.47
C TRP A 23 -8.02 -24.93 -5.65
N ASP A 24 -8.59 -23.96 -6.37
CA ASP A 24 -9.42 -24.24 -7.55
C ASP A 24 -8.60 -24.92 -8.66
N ILE A 25 -7.38 -24.44 -8.93
CA ILE A 25 -6.47 -25.05 -9.91
C ILE A 25 -6.18 -26.50 -9.55
N VAL A 26 -5.85 -26.77 -8.29
CA VAL A 26 -5.47 -28.12 -7.83
C VAL A 26 -6.65 -29.09 -7.89
N ARG A 27 -7.85 -28.65 -7.47
CA ARG A 27 -9.07 -29.46 -7.58
C ARG A 27 -9.40 -29.80 -9.02
N GLU A 28 -9.33 -28.82 -9.91
CA GLU A 28 -9.60 -29.05 -11.32
C GLU A 28 -8.55 -29.97 -11.96
N THR A 29 -7.27 -29.76 -11.63
CA THR A 29 -6.17 -30.60 -12.11
C THR A 29 -6.41 -32.07 -11.72
N PHE A 30 -6.72 -32.33 -10.45
CA PHE A 30 -7.01 -33.68 -9.98
C PHE A 30 -8.21 -34.31 -10.70
N ALA A 31 -9.29 -33.55 -10.90
CA ALA A 31 -10.48 -34.00 -11.62
C ALA A 31 -10.23 -34.27 -13.12
N ALA A 32 -9.24 -33.61 -13.71
CA ALA A 32 -8.86 -33.77 -15.11
C ALA A 32 -7.79 -34.86 -15.36
N LEU A 33 -7.20 -35.44 -14.31
CA LEU A 33 -6.21 -36.52 -14.47
C LEU A 33 -6.81 -37.77 -15.13
N PRO A 34 -6.05 -38.48 -15.98
CA PRO A 34 -6.37 -39.85 -16.37
C PRO A 34 -6.61 -40.74 -15.14
N GLU A 35 -7.54 -41.68 -15.25
CA GLU A 35 -7.96 -42.53 -14.12
C GLU A 35 -6.77 -43.23 -13.43
N GLU A 36 -5.83 -43.75 -14.21
CA GLU A 36 -4.62 -44.39 -13.69
C GLU A 36 -3.78 -43.44 -12.80
N LEU A 37 -3.52 -42.23 -13.27
CA LEU A 37 -2.76 -41.23 -12.52
C LEU A 37 -3.53 -40.77 -11.29
N ARG A 38 -4.85 -40.58 -11.41
CA ARG A 38 -5.72 -40.19 -10.30
C ARG A 38 -5.71 -41.25 -9.19
N GLN A 39 -5.73 -42.54 -9.54
CA GLN A 39 -5.62 -43.64 -8.58
C GLN A 39 -4.25 -43.65 -7.90
N ARG A 40 -3.16 -43.50 -8.66
CA ARG A 40 -1.79 -43.41 -8.11
C ARG A 40 -1.68 -42.28 -7.08
N VAL A 41 -2.16 -41.08 -7.42
CA VAL A 41 -2.18 -39.92 -6.52
C VAL A 41 -3.04 -40.20 -5.29
N SER A 42 -4.24 -40.75 -5.46
CA SER A 42 -5.17 -41.04 -4.37
C SER A 42 -4.62 -42.04 -3.36
N VAL A 43 -3.98 -43.11 -3.86
CA VAL A 43 -3.33 -44.12 -3.02
C VAL A 43 -2.14 -43.52 -2.28
N ALA A 44 -1.32 -42.71 -2.96
CA ALA A 44 -0.13 -42.13 -2.38
C ALA A 44 -0.43 -41.06 -1.31
N ALA A 45 -1.39 -40.16 -1.56
CA ALA A 45 -1.73 -39.06 -0.64
C ALA A 45 -2.77 -39.45 0.42
N GLY A 46 -3.66 -40.39 0.12
CA GLY A 46 -4.87 -40.67 0.88
C GLY A 46 -6.06 -39.79 0.42
N PRO A 47 -7.31 -40.23 0.64
CA PRO A 47 -8.49 -39.65 0.00
C PRO A 47 -8.76 -38.18 0.36
N GLN A 48 -8.38 -37.75 1.58
CA GLN A 48 -8.57 -36.36 2.03
C GLN A 48 -7.55 -35.37 1.43
N LEU A 49 -6.35 -35.84 1.09
CA LEU A 49 -5.25 -35.00 0.61
C LEU A 49 -4.98 -35.19 -0.89
N ALA A 50 -5.65 -36.14 -1.55
CA ALA A 50 -5.42 -36.47 -2.95
C ALA A 50 -5.44 -35.25 -3.88
N ALA A 51 -6.48 -34.41 -3.79
CA ALA A 51 -6.51 -33.15 -4.53
C ALA A 51 -5.37 -32.24 -4.05
N HIS A 52 -5.32 -31.89 -2.76
CA HIS A 52 -4.31 -31.01 -2.16
C HIS A 52 -2.86 -31.32 -2.57
N SER A 53 -2.56 -32.61 -2.78
CA SER A 53 -1.22 -33.13 -2.99
C SER A 53 -0.59 -32.84 -4.36
N LEU A 54 -1.34 -32.21 -5.28
CA LEU A 54 -0.84 -31.82 -6.60
C LEU A 54 -0.22 -30.42 -6.64
N ALA A 55 -0.33 -29.64 -5.56
CA ALA A 55 0.15 -28.27 -5.52
C ALA A 55 1.68 -28.20 -5.65
N PRO A 56 2.25 -27.37 -6.55
CA PRO A 56 3.70 -27.16 -6.63
C PRO A 56 4.25 -26.61 -5.31
N THR A 57 3.49 -25.71 -4.68
CA THR A 57 3.74 -25.15 -3.35
C THR A 57 2.61 -25.52 -2.39
N SER A 58 2.96 -26.04 -1.21
CA SER A 58 1.97 -26.53 -0.23
C SER A 58 1.26 -25.41 0.55
N HIS A 59 1.67 -24.14 0.41
CA HIS A 59 1.30 -23.06 1.33
C HIS A 59 -0.16 -22.65 1.25
N GLY A 60 -0.65 -22.17 0.10
CA GLY A 60 -2.03 -21.70 -0.02
C GLY A 60 -3.03 -22.83 0.12
N VAL A 61 -2.73 -23.99 -0.45
CA VAL A 61 -3.55 -25.21 -0.30
C VAL A 61 -3.60 -25.70 1.16
N ALA A 62 -2.50 -25.64 1.91
CA ALA A 62 -2.52 -25.94 3.34
C ALA A 62 -3.36 -24.94 4.14
N ARG A 63 -3.44 -23.67 3.72
CA ARG A 63 -4.31 -22.67 4.36
C ARG A 63 -5.78 -23.03 4.23
N VAL A 64 -6.20 -23.44 3.03
CA VAL A 64 -7.58 -23.91 2.81
C VAL A 64 -7.84 -25.20 3.61
N HIS A 65 -6.92 -26.17 3.55
CA HIS A 65 -7.04 -27.42 4.31
C HIS A 65 -7.14 -27.18 5.81
N ALA A 66 -6.34 -26.28 6.37
CA ALA A 66 -6.38 -25.94 7.79
C ALA A 66 -7.77 -25.42 8.22
N ALA A 67 -8.37 -24.56 7.39
CA ALA A 67 -9.71 -24.03 7.63
C ALA A 67 -10.79 -25.13 7.53
N GLU A 68 -10.72 -25.99 6.51
CA GLU A 68 -11.68 -27.10 6.33
C GLU A 68 -11.56 -28.16 7.44
N ALA A 69 -10.34 -28.48 7.85
CA ALA A 69 -10.07 -29.52 8.85
C ALA A 69 -10.10 -29.01 10.30
N GLY A 70 -10.23 -27.70 10.52
CA GLY A 70 -10.20 -27.09 11.85
C GLY A 70 -8.87 -27.32 12.60
N CYS A 71 -7.73 -27.33 11.89
CA CYS A 71 -6.41 -27.56 12.47
C CYS A 71 -5.47 -26.36 12.27
N THR A 72 -4.27 -26.41 12.86
CA THR A 72 -3.28 -25.36 12.66
C THR A 72 -2.72 -25.39 11.25
N TRP A 73 -2.31 -24.23 10.73
CA TRP A 73 -1.64 -24.17 9.43
C TRP A 73 -0.36 -25.03 9.40
N GLN A 74 0.40 -25.09 10.50
CA GLN A 74 1.61 -25.91 10.59
C GLN A 74 1.30 -27.40 10.42
N ASP A 75 0.24 -27.89 11.07
CA ASP A 75 -0.19 -29.28 10.95
C ASP A 75 -0.67 -29.58 9.52
N ALA A 76 -1.49 -28.69 8.96
CA ALA A 76 -1.97 -28.80 7.59
C ALA A 76 -0.81 -28.81 6.58
N PHE A 77 0.13 -27.88 6.72
CA PHE A 77 1.30 -27.78 5.86
C PHE A 77 2.18 -29.02 5.94
N ALA A 78 2.44 -29.54 7.15
CA ALA A 78 3.22 -30.76 7.32
C ALA A 78 2.55 -31.96 6.63
N ARG A 79 1.22 -32.09 6.77
CA ARG A 79 0.42 -33.16 6.13
C ARG A 79 0.40 -33.04 4.61
N VAL A 80 0.12 -31.84 4.08
CA VAL A 80 0.10 -31.58 2.63
C VAL A 80 1.48 -31.84 2.05
N ARG A 81 2.56 -31.32 2.67
CA ARG A 81 3.93 -31.54 2.21
C ARG A 81 4.32 -33.02 2.21
N ASP A 82 3.96 -33.78 3.25
CA ASP A 82 4.21 -35.22 3.28
C ASP A 82 3.44 -35.95 2.16
N ALA A 83 2.18 -35.60 1.95
CA ALA A 83 1.39 -36.13 0.85
C ALA A 83 2.01 -35.78 -0.52
N ASN A 84 2.45 -34.54 -0.74
CA ASN A 84 3.16 -34.12 -1.95
C ASN A 84 4.39 -35.00 -2.18
N ARG A 85 5.21 -35.24 -1.15
CA ARG A 85 6.42 -36.09 -1.27
C ARG A 85 6.08 -37.52 -1.69
N ARG A 86 5.05 -38.12 -1.07
CA ARG A 86 4.58 -39.47 -1.45
C ARG A 86 4.06 -39.50 -2.88
N VAL A 87 3.32 -38.47 -3.29
CA VAL A 87 2.81 -38.35 -4.67
C VAL A 87 3.93 -38.15 -5.67
N SER A 88 4.91 -37.28 -5.40
CA SER A 88 6.08 -37.12 -6.25
C SER A 88 6.84 -38.44 -6.45
N ALA A 89 7.02 -39.22 -5.38
CA ALA A 89 7.63 -40.54 -5.47
C ALA A 89 6.77 -41.52 -6.31
N ALA A 90 5.45 -41.50 -6.12
CA ALA A 90 4.52 -42.34 -6.88
C ALA A 90 4.42 -41.96 -8.37
N LEU A 91 4.80 -40.74 -8.74
CA LEU A 91 4.78 -40.22 -10.12
C LEU A 91 6.16 -40.20 -10.79
N ALA A 92 7.20 -40.72 -10.13
CA ALA A 92 8.58 -40.62 -10.61
C ALA A 92 8.89 -41.42 -11.89
N SER A 93 8.01 -42.33 -12.31
CA SER A 93 8.19 -43.18 -13.50
C SER A 93 7.37 -42.72 -14.69
N ASP A 94 7.78 -43.14 -15.89
CA ASP A 94 6.97 -43.11 -17.13
C ASP A 94 6.48 -41.72 -17.56
N GLY A 95 7.18 -40.66 -17.13
CA GLY A 95 6.82 -39.27 -17.43
C GLY A 95 5.54 -38.78 -16.71
N ALA A 96 5.02 -39.54 -15.75
CA ALA A 96 3.77 -39.23 -15.05
C ALA A 96 3.84 -37.87 -14.33
N ALA A 97 4.96 -37.57 -13.67
CA ALA A 97 5.17 -36.26 -13.02
C ALA A 97 5.04 -35.09 -14.02
N GLU A 98 5.60 -35.22 -15.22
CA GLU A 98 5.54 -34.17 -16.24
C GLU A 98 4.13 -34.04 -16.84
N GLN A 99 3.40 -35.15 -16.98
CA GLN A 99 2.00 -35.10 -17.40
C GLN A 99 1.13 -34.31 -16.39
N VAL A 100 1.32 -34.57 -15.10
CA VAL A 100 0.62 -33.87 -14.01
C VAL A 100 1.03 -32.39 -13.98
N ALA A 101 2.33 -32.10 -13.98
CA ALA A 101 2.85 -30.74 -13.95
C ALA A 101 2.41 -29.93 -15.18
N GLY A 102 2.47 -30.53 -16.37
CA GLY A 102 2.00 -29.90 -17.60
C GLY A 102 0.49 -29.64 -17.60
N LEU A 103 -0.34 -30.53 -17.03
CA LEU A 103 -1.77 -30.28 -16.87
C LEU A 103 -2.04 -29.13 -15.91
N LEU A 104 -1.34 -29.11 -14.77
CA LEU A 104 -1.45 -28.04 -13.78
C LEU A 104 -1.07 -26.68 -14.38
N ARG A 105 0.07 -26.60 -15.08
CA ARG A 105 0.51 -25.36 -15.76
C ARG A 105 -0.52 -24.86 -16.76
N ARG A 106 -1.14 -25.76 -17.55
CA ARG A 106 -2.21 -25.39 -18.51
C ARG A 106 -3.46 -24.85 -17.82
N ILE A 107 -3.89 -25.47 -16.71
CA ILE A 107 -5.05 -25.01 -15.94
C ILE A 107 -4.74 -23.65 -15.30
N ALA A 108 -3.57 -23.50 -14.68
CA ALA A 108 -3.11 -22.24 -14.10
C ALA A 108 -3.06 -21.12 -15.16
N ALA A 109 -2.51 -21.39 -16.35
CA ALA A 109 -2.47 -20.44 -17.45
C ALA A 109 -3.87 -20.04 -17.93
N ARG A 110 -4.82 -20.99 -18.02
CA ARG A 110 -6.21 -20.71 -18.42
C ARG A 110 -6.93 -19.77 -17.46
N VAL A 111 -6.59 -19.81 -16.16
CA VAL A 111 -7.13 -18.88 -15.15
C VAL A 111 -6.17 -17.71 -14.86
N HIS A 112 -5.14 -17.52 -15.70
CA HIS A 112 -4.14 -16.46 -15.60
C HIS A 112 -3.42 -16.39 -14.23
N TYR A 113 -3.17 -17.53 -13.60
CA TYR A 113 -2.39 -17.64 -12.37
C TYR A 113 -0.90 -17.86 -12.71
N ALA A 114 -0.17 -16.77 -12.95
CA ALA A 114 1.22 -16.81 -13.39
C ALA A 114 2.17 -17.61 -12.46
N PRO A 115 2.05 -17.55 -11.11
CA PRO A 115 2.98 -18.24 -10.22
C PRO A 115 3.09 -19.75 -10.45
N TRP A 116 2.02 -20.40 -10.92
CA TRP A 116 2.05 -21.84 -11.23
C TRP A 116 2.00 -22.16 -12.72
N ALA A 117 1.67 -21.19 -13.57
CA ALA A 117 1.78 -21.34 -15.01
C ALA A 117 3.24 -21.27 -15.47
N ALA A 118 4.08 -20.50 -14.77
CA ALA A 118 5.51 -20.37 -15.06
C ALA A 118 6.30 -21.62 -14.65
N GLU A 119 7.34 -21.94 -15.42
CA GLU A 119 8.27 -23.04 -15.12
C GLU A 119 9.35 -22.56 -14.15
N THR A 120 9.04 -22.53 -12.85
CA THR A 120 9.93 -22.04 -11.78
C THR A 120 10.30 -23.13 -10.75
N PRO A 121 11.05 -24.18 -11.16
CA PRO A 121 11.34 -25.32 -10.31
C PRO A 121 12.25 -25.00 -9.11
N TYR A 122 13.15 -24.03 -9.23
CA TYR A 122 14.05 -23.66 -8.14
C TYR A 122 13.30 -22.93 -7.01
N LEU A 123 12.47 -21.96 -7.38
CA LEU A 123 11.63 -21.19 -6.48
C LEU A 123 10.65 -22.09 -5.72
N PHE A 124 10.08 -23.09 -6.38
CA PHE A 124 9.20 -24.07 -5.73
C PHE A 124 9.96 -24.97 -4.76
N SER A 125 11.10 -25.55 -5.17
CA SER A 125 11.91 -26.41 -4.29
C SER A 125 12.41 -25.62 -3.07
N LEU A 126 12.86 -24.38 -3.27
CA LEU A 126 13.25 -23.46 -2.21
C LEU A 126 12.15 -23.30 -1.15
N ARG A 127 10.91 -23.03 -1.56
CA ARG A 127 9.77 -22.85 -0.64
C ARG A 127 9.31 -24.16 0.02
N GLN A 128 9.50 -25.31 -0.61
CA GLN A 128 9.14 -26.61 -0.02
C GLN A 128 10.15 -27.11 1.01
N ASP A 129 11.44 -26.86 0.74
CA ASP A 129 12.55 -27.42 1.51
C ASP A 129 13.06 -26.49 2.61
N ARG A 130 12.67 -25.22 2.59
CA ARG A 130 13.04 -24.23 3.59
C ARG A 130 11.84 -23.81 4.45
N PRO A 131 12.09 -23.31 5.68
CA PRO A 131 11.05 -22.67 6.48
C PRO A 131 10.46 -21.49 5.71
N THR A 132 9.17 -21.59 5.41
CA THR A 132 8.41 -20.59 4.66
C THR A 132 7.07 -20.39 5.32
N TRP A 133 6.60 -19.14 5.36
CA TRP A 133 5.33 -18.76 5.96
C TRP A 133 4.55 -17.83 5.05
N ILE A 134 3.22 -17.90 5.18
CA ILE A 134 2.33 -16.91 4.57
C ILE A 134 2.48 -15.60 5.32
N THR A 135 2.58 -14.51 4.58
CA THR A 135 2.73 -13.15 5.10
C THR A 135 1.62 -12.29 4.51
N PRO A 136 0.62 -11.88 5.30
CA PRO A 136 -0.39 -10.94 4.85
C PRO A 136 0.22 -9.57 4.53
N THR A 137 -0.21 -8.99 3.41
CA THR A 137 0.31 -7.72 2.87
C THR A 137 -0.83 -6.76 2.53
N ALA A 138 -1.90 -6.76 3.34
CA ALA A 138 -3.03 -5.86 3.19
C ALA A 138 -3.58 -5.41 4.56
N GLY A 139 -4.36 -4.32 4.54
CA GLY A 139 -5.03 -3.72 5.68
C GLY A 139 -4.06 -3.32 6.80
N VAL A 140 -4.35 -3.76 8.01
CA VAL A 140 -3.54 -3.43 9.20
C VAL A 140 -2.08 -3.86 9.07
N PHE A 141 -1.79 -4.92 8.31
CA PHE A 141 -0.42 -5.41 8.15
C PHE A 141 0.43 -4.56 7.22
N THR A 142 -0.18 -3.66 6.42
CA THR A 142 0.50 -2.64 5.62
C THR A 142 0.37 -1.24 6.21
N GLY A 143 -0.15 -1.14 7.44
CA GLY A 143 -0.25 0.10 8.19
C GLY A 143 -1.52 0.90 7.93
N PHE A 144 -2.52 0.31 7.29
CA PHE A 144 -3.85 0.91 7.15
C PHE A 144 -4.78 0.53 8.31
N ASP A 145 -5.99 1.06 8.29
CA ASP A 145 -7.04 0.69 9.24
C ASP A 145 -7.63 -0.68 8.90
N GLU A 146 -8.23 -1.32 9.91
CA GLU A 146 -9.03 -2.53 9.70
C GLU A 146 -10.32 -2.17 8.96
N THR A 147 -10.40 -2.62 7.71
CA THR A 147 -11.49 -2.35 6.77
C THR A 147 -11.94 -3.67 6.14
N ASP A 148 -13.19 -3.73 5.69
CA ASP A 148 -13.72 -4.87 4.92
C ASP A 148 -14.33 -4.36 3.59
N PRO A 149 -13.76 -4.73 2.43
CA PRO A 149 -12.51 -5.48 2.28
C PRO A 149 -11.30 -4.69 2.80
N ALA A 150 -10.21 -5.40 3.08
CA ALA A 150 -8.97 -4.78 3.53
C ALA A 150 -8.35 -3.91 2.42
N ILE A 151 -7.78 -2.76 2.80
CA ILE A 151 -7.02 -1.91 1.87
C ILE A 151 -5.80 -2.67 1.34
N MET A 152 -5.66 -2.72 0.02
CA MET A 152 -4.56 -3.43 -0.63
C MET A 152 -3.18 -2.87 -0.23
N GLY A 153 -2.17 -3.75 -0.17
CA GLY A 153 -0.77 -3.35 -0.10
C GLY A 153 -0.25 -2.83 -1.43
N ASN A 154 0.91 -2.19 -1.36
CA ASN A 154 1.68 -1.71 -2.51
C ASN A 154 3.16 -1.59 -2.11
N SER A 155 4.03 -1.24 -3.07
CA SER A 155 5.46 -1.21 -2.81
C SER A 155 5.89 -0.19 -1.78
N ASP A 156 5.22 0.98 -1.71
CA ASP A 156 5.49 2.02 -0.70
C ASP A 156 5.28 1.46 0.71
N THR A 157 4.11 0.85 0.92
CA THR A 157 3.71 0.32 2.23
C THR A 157 4.52 -0.92 2.60
N GLY A 158 4.71 -1.86 1.69
CA GLY A 158 5.43 -3.10 1.97
C GLY A 158 6.91 -2.86 2.31
N HIS A 159 7.62 -2.00 1.56
CA HIS A 159 9.01 -1.64 1.87
C HIS A 159 9.15 -0.89 3.21
N GLN A 160 8.16 -0.06 3.57
CA GLN A 160 8.10 0.54 4.91
C GLN A 160 7.96 -0.52 6.01
N GLN A 161 7.13 -1.56 5.81
CA GLN A 161 6.96 -2.61 6.81
C GLN A 161 8.21 -3.46 6.98
N ILE A 162 8.86 -3.89 5.88
CA ILE A 162 10.03 -4.78 5.92
C ILE A 162 11.12 -4.24 6.84
N PHE A 163 11.34 -2.93 6.81
CA PHE A 163 12.40 -2.23 7.57
C PHE A 163 11.89 -1.47 8.79
N ASN A 164 10.72 -1.82 9.34
CA ASN A 164 10.21 -1.26 10.59
C ASN A 164 10.01 -2.38 11.64
N LEU A 165 10.27 -2.07 12.92
CA LEU A 165 10.17 -3.06 14.01
C LEU A 165 8.74 -3.32 14.50
N CYS A 166 7.79 -2.49 14.07
CA CYS A 166 6.37 -2.68 14.28
C CYS A 166 5.64 -2.33 12.98
N VAL A 167 4.32 -2.40 12.97
CA VAL A 167 3.54 -1.83 11.87
C VAL A 167 3.94 -0.36 11.63
N ALA A 168 4.38 -0.06 10.41
CA ALA A 168 4.63 1.30 9.95
C ALA A 168 3.29 1.90 9.49
N ARG A 169 2.66 2.71 10.36
CA ARG A 169 1.31 3.22 10.10
C ARG A 169 1.30 4.23 8.96
N GLN A 170 0.33 4.08 8.06
CA GLN A 170 0.06 5.03 6.99
C GLN A 170 -0.65 6.26 7.57
N VAL A 171 -0.52 7.38 6.87
CA VAL A 171 -1.15 8.65 7.23
C VAL A 171 -2.64 8.51 7.61
N PRO A 172 -3.51 7.83 6.81
CA PRO A 172 -4.90 7.63 7.21
C PRO A 172 -5.06 6.97 8.58
N ALA A 173 -4.31 5.90 8.85
CA ALA A 173 -4.39 5.18 10.12
C ALA A 173 -3.82 5.99 11.30
N MET A 174 -2.83 6.85 11.05
CA MET A 174 -2.33 7.79 12.07
C MET A 174 -3.41 8.82 12.45
N ILE A 175 -4.17 9.32 11.48
CA ILE A 175 -5.31 10.22 11.75
C ILE A 175 -6.41 9.48 12.50
N THR A 176 -6.78 8.27 12.05
CA THR A 176 -7.76 7.42 12.74
C THR A 176 -7.35 7.18 14.19
N SER A 177 -6.05 7.00 14.47
CA SER A 177 -5.55 6.87 15.85
C SER A 177 -5.72 8.13 16.70
N LEU A 178 -5.55 9.32 16.10
CA LEU A 178 -5.83 10.58 16.80
C LEU A 178 -7.32 10.70 17.15
N VAL A 179 -8.20 10.20 16.27
CA VAL A 179 -9.65 10.14 16.51
C VAL A 179 -9.96 9.14 17.63
N ASP A 180 -9.49 7.90 17.51
CA ASP A 180 -9.78 6.80 18.46
C ASP A 180 -9.26 7.10 19.88
N SER A 181 -8.07 7.69 19.99
CA SER A 181 -7.49 8.12 21.29
C SER A 181 -8.15 9.38 21.85
N GLY A 182 -8.97 10.05 21.04
CA GLY A 182 -9.59 11.35 21.30
C GLY A 182 -8.64 12.55 21.31
N GLU A 183 -7.38 12.39 20.90
CA GLU A 183 -6.45 13.51 20.74
C GLU A 183 -6.94 14.53 19.71
N PHE A 184 -7.59 14.07 18.63
CA PHE A 184 -8.26 14.93 17.65
C PHE A 184 -9.27 15.85 18.32
N PHE A 185 -10.16 15.30 19.15
CA PHE A 185 -11.22 16.04 19.83
C PHE A 185 -10.70 16.97 20.94
N ARG A 186 -9.52 16.67 21.51
CA ARG A 186 -8.86 17.47 22.56
C ARG A 186 -7.88 18.51 22.02
N ASN A 187 -7.77 18.67 20.69
CA ASN A 187 -6.85 19.65 20.10
C ASN A 187 -7.31 21.09 20.42
N GLU A 188 -6.73 21.68 21.47
CA GLU A 188 -7.12 23.01 21.98
C GLU A 188 -7.00 24.12 20.93
N ALA A 189 -6.00 24.03 20.04
CA ALA A 189 -5.79 25.03 19.02
C ALA A 189 -6.89 24.97 17.94
N LEU A 190 -7.22 23.77 17.47
CA LEU A 190 -8.31 23.54 16.53
C LEU A 190 -9.65 23.95 17.15
N ASN A 191 -9.92 23.50 18.37
CA ASN A 191 -11.16 23.79 19.10
C ASN A 191 -11.38 25.28 19.30
N ARG A 192 -10.33 26.02 19.68
CA ARG A 192 -10.39 27.48 19.84
C ARG A 192 -10.72 28.20 18.54
N ASP A 193 -10.15 27.76 17.42
CA ASP A 193 -10.43 28.39 16.13
C ASP A 193 -11.84 28.06 15.64
N LEU A 194 -12.28 26.79 15.73
CA LEU A 194 -13.64 26.38 15.38
C LEU A 194 -14.71 27.05 16.26
N ALA A 195 -14.43 27.26 17.55
CA ALA A 195 -15.34 27.90 18.49
C ALA A 195 -15.74 29.34 18.08
N ARG A 196 -14.98 29.99 17.20
CA ARG A 196 -15.34 31.28 16.60
C ARG A 196 -16.65 31.23 15.82
N ALA A 197 -17.15 30.05 15.44
CA ALA A 197 -18.48 29.89 14.89
C ALA A 197 -19.58 30.39 15.85
N LYS A 198 -19.37 30.30 17.17
CA LYS A 198 -20.30 30.86 18.17
C LYS A 198 -20.37 32.39 18.12
N GLU A 199 -19.37 33.03 17.54
CA GLU A 199 -19.28 34.49 17.35
C GLU A 199 -19.79 34.93 15.97
N GLY A 200 -20.38 34.01 15.19
CA GLY A 200 -20.91 34.29 13.86
C GLY A 200 -19.90 34.09 12.71
N LYS A 201 -18.69 33.58 13.00
CA LYS A 201 -17.73 33.23 11.94
C LYS A 201 -18.15 31.98 11.18
N VAL A 202 -17.80 31.92 9.92
CA VAL A 202 -18.12 30.77 9.07
C VAL A 202 -17.04 29.72 9.19
N VAL A 203 -17.43 28.45 9.29
CA VAL A 203 -16.55 27.30 9.23
C VAL A 203 -16.84 26.56 7.94
N VAL A 204 -15.80 26.35 7.14
CA VAL A 204 -15.86 25.58 5.90
C VAL A 204 -15.09 24.28 6.11
N VAL A 205 -15.72 23.15 5.81
CA VAL A 205 -15.02 21.87 5.70
C VAL A 205 -14.96 21.43 4.24
N LYS A 206 -13.75 21.19 3.76
CA LYS A 206 -13.50 20.57 2.45
C LYS A 206 -13.22 19.10 2.62
N THR A 207 -13.87 18.28 1.79
CA THR A 207 -13.70 16.82 1.84
C THR A 207 -13.80 16.19 0.45
N LEU A 208 -13.04 15.13 0.22
CA LEU A 208 -13.20 14.24 -0.92
C LEU A 208 -14.11 13.08 -0.50
N LEU A 209 -15.21 12.91 -1.22
CA LEU A 209 -16.22 11.91 -0.93
C LEU A 209 -15.80 10.52 -1.44
N SER A 210 -14.96 9.84 -0.66
CA SER A 210 -14.55 8.45 -0.88
C SER A 210 -13.99 7.81 0.40
N GLY A 211 -13.63 6.52 0.32
CA GLY A 211 -12.97 5.80 1.39
C GLY A 211 -13.91 5.45 2.54
N GLU A 212 -15.03 4.80 2.23
CA GLU A 212 -15.86 4.17 3.26
C GLU A 212 -15.43 2.72 3.51
N PHE A 213 -14.98 2.04 2.45
CA PHE A 213 -14.50 0.68 2.44
C PHE A 213 -13.07 0.64 1.89
N GLY A 214 -12.33 -0.45 2.13
CA GLY A 214 -10.90 -0.49 1.80
C GLY A 214 -10.56 -0.50 0.31
N ASP A 215 -11.54 -0.79 -0.55
CA ASP A 215 -11.44 -0.86 -2.02
C ASP A 215 -12.17 0.30 -2.73
N ASP A 216 -12.62 1.35 -2.03
CA ASP A 216 -13.29 2.51 -2.66
C ASP A 216 -12.84 3.89 -2.18
N GLY A 217 -11.54 4.00 -1.96
CA GLY A 217 -10.88 5.26 -1.62
C GLY A 217 -9.70 4.99 -0.72
N TYR A 218 -9.61 5.68 0.42
CA TYR A 218 -8.48 5.60 1.35
C TYR A 218 -7.11 6.00 0.75
N VAL A 219 -7.11 6.56 -0.46
CA VAL A 219 -5.93 7.13 -1.10
C VAL A 219 -5.74 8.60 -0.71
N HIS A 220 -6.81 9.39 -0.72
CA HIS A 220 -6.79 10.83 -0.42
C HIS A 220 -7.63 11.22 0.80
N SER A 221 -8.69 10.49 1.07
CA SER A 221 -9.61 10.72 2.18
C SER A 221 -10.14 9.39 2.72
N ALA A 222 -10.66 9.46 3.95
CA ALA A 222 -11.44 8.40 4.57
C ALA A 222 -12.73 9.04 5.07
N TYR A 223 -13.87 8.43 4.75
CA TYR A 223 -15.18 8.99 5.07
C TYR A 223 -15.35 9.13 6.60
N SER A 224 -14.75 8.23 7.38
CA SER A 224 -14.72 8.29 8.84
C SER A 224 -14.07 9.56 9.39
N HIS A 225 -13.09 10.16 8.70
CA HIS A 225 -12.44 11.39 9.14
C HIS A 225 -13.37 12.60 8.99
N LEU A 226 -14.23 12.61 7.97
CA LEU A 226 -15.30 13.60 7.84
C LEU A 226 -16.33 13.46 8.97
N LEU A 227 -16.69 12.22 9.32
CA LEU A 227 -17.61 11.96 10.43
C LEU A 227 -17.01 12.44 11.77
N ALA A 228 -15.73 12.19 12.01
CA ALA A 228 -15.03 12.70 13.19
C ALA A 228 -15.03 14.24 13.24
N PHE A 229 -14.87 14.92 12.09
CA PHE A 229 -15.01 16.38 12.04
C PHE A 229 -16.42 16.83 12.43
N PHE A 230 -17.47 16.16 11.94
CA PHE A 230 -18.85 16.49 12.31
C PHE A 230 -19.15 16.20 13.78
N GLU A 231 -18.65 15.10 14.33
CA GLU A 231 -18.72 14.81 15.78
C GLU A 231 -18.05 15.92 16.59
N LEU A 232 -16.84 16.34 16.20
CA LEU A 232 -16.15 17.46 16.84
C LEU A 232 -16.99 18.74 16.77
N TYR A 233 -17.50 19.09 15.59
CA TYR A 233 -18.22 20.33 15.34
C TYR A 233 -19.56 20.38 16.09
N PHE A 234 -20.40 19.36 15.90
CA PHE A 234 -21.77 19.34 16.40
C PHE A 234 -21.91 18.77 17.80
N GLU A 235 -21.23 17.67 18.11
CA GLU A 235 -21.44 16.95 19.37
C GLU A 235 -20.52 17.45 20.48
N ILE A 236 -19.22 17.60 20.19
CA ILE A 236 -18.21 18.01 21.19
C ILE A 236 -18.24 19.52 21.43
N LEU A 237 -18.28 20.33 20.37
CA LEU A 237 -18.22 21.80 20.49
C LEU A 237 -19.60 22.47 20.52
N GLY A 238 -20.65 21.79 20.05
CA GLY A 238 -22.02 22.32 20.01
C GLY A 238 -22.15 23.54 19.11
N LEU A 239 -21.55 23.51 17.92
CA LEU A 239 -21.51 24.65 17.00
C LEU A 239 -22.76 24.69 16.08
N PRO A 240 -23.24 25.89 15.71
CA PRO A 240 -24.49 26.04 14.98
C PRO A 240 -24.36 25.64 13.51
N ALA A 241 -25.30 24.84 13.01
CA ALA A 241 -25.36 24.46 11.59
C ALA A 241 -25.39 25.67 10.64
N SER A 242 -25.99 26.80 11.06
CA SER A 242 -26.02 28.03 10.25
C SER A 242 -24.65 28.64 9.98
N GLN A 243 -23.60 28.20 10.68
CA GLN A 243 -22.22 28.65 10.49
C GLN A 243 -21.33 27.61 9.83
N LEU A 244 -21.86 26.45 9.42
CA LEU A 244 -21.13 25.42 8.72
C LEU A 244 -21.42 25.47 7.22
N GLN A 245 -20.37 25.30 6.42
CA GLN A 245 -20.44 25.08 4.99
C GLN A 245 -19.58 23.88 4.60
N VAL A 246 -20.06 23.09 3.65
CA VAL A 246 -19.38 21.89 3.16
C VAL A 246 -19.04 22.09 1.68
N GLU A 247 -17.75 21.94 1.37
CA GLU A 247 -17.24 21.77 0.01
C GLU A 247 -17.03 20.26 -0.23
N ALA A 248 -17.90 19.69 -1.06
CA ALA A 248 -17.89 18.27 -1.41
C ALA A 248 -17.18 18.05 -2.75
N VAL A 249 -16.01 17.42 -2.70
CA VAL A 249 -15.30 16.99 -3.91
C VAL A 249 -15.74 15.58 -4.30
N LEU A 250 -16.17 15.41 -5.56
CA LEU A 250 -16.57 14.11 -6.13
C LEU A 250 -15.34 13.36 -6.64
N ASP A 251 -15.21 12.08 -6.25
CA ASP A 251 -14.03 11.30 -6.53
C ASP A 251 -14.04 10.64 -7.92
N GLY A 252 -14.66 9.46 -8.06
CA GLY A 252 -14.75 8.71 -9.31
C GLY A 252 -13.43 8.25 -9.94
N ARG A 253 -12.32 8.29 -9.20
CA ARG A 253 -11.03 7.72 -9.63
C ARG A 253 -10.44 6.74 -8.63
N ASP A 254 -10.48 7.06 -7.33
CA ASP A 254 -10.13 6.08 -6.28
C ASP A 254 -11.38 5.29 -5.83
N SER A 255 -12.53 5.64 -6.39
CA SER A 255 -13.85 5.01 -6.28
C SER A 255 -14.48 4.93 -7.68
N PRO A 256 -15.57 4.15 -7.90
CA PRO A 256 -16.20 4.03 -9.21
C PRO A 256 -16.67 5.38 -9.79
N LEU A 257 -16.62 5.49 -11.14
CA LEU A 257 -16.81 6.72 -11.92
C LEU A 257 -18.04 7.59 -11.59
N TYR A 258 -19.11 6.99 -11.06
CA TYR A 258 -20.39 7.66 -10.80
C TYR A 258 -20.87 7.44 -9.34
N SER A 259 -19.94 7.13 -8.44
CA SER A 259 -20.19 6.76 -7.05
C SER A 259 -20.78 7.89 -6.19
N SER A 260 -20.78 9.14 -6.65
CA SER A 260 -21.46 10.24 -5.94
C SER A 260 -22.97 10.03 -5.82
N LEU A 261 -23.61 9.42 -6.83
CA LEU A 261 -25.06 9.18 -6.90
C LEU A 261 -25.42 7.70 -7.02
N ARG A 262 -24.64 6.92 -7.79
CA ARG A 262 -24.95 5.52 -8.07
C ARG A 262 -24.69 4.68 -6.83
N PHE A 263 -25.69 3.89 -6.44
CA PHE A 263 -25.54 2.85 -5.44
C PHE A 263 -25.20 1.52 -6.11
N GLU A 264 -24.41 0.70 -5.43
CA GLU A 264 -24.19 -0.69 -5.81
C GLU A 264 -24.32 -1.61 -4.60
N THR A 265 -24.66 -2.87 -4.83
CA THR A 265 -24.63 -3.89 -3.78
C THR A 265 -23.43 -4.79 -4.03
N VAL A 266 -22.43 -4.72 -3.15
CA VAL A 266 -21.23 -5.56 -3.21
C VAL A 266 -21.20 -6.37 -1.92
N ARG A 267 -21.08 -7.70 -2.03
CA ARG A 267 -21.06 -8.62 -0.88
C ARG A 267 -22.24 -8.43 0.10
N GLY A 268 -23.41 -8.07 -0.42
CA GLY A 268 -24.62 -7.84 0.37
C GLY A 268 -24.69 -6.49 1.09
N GLN A 269 -23.71 -5.60 0.90
CA GLN A 269 -23.70 -4.26 1.46
C GLN A 269 -24.04 -3.21 0.39
N LYS A 270 -24.88 -2.23 0.74
CA LYS A 270 -25.18 -1.07 -0.11
C LYS A 270 -24.01 -0.09 -0.02
N ARG A 271 -23.35 0.18 -1.14
CA ARG A 271 -22.16 1.02 -1.25
C ARG A 271 -22.43 2.27 -2.09
N TYR A 272 -21.55 3.26 -1.97
CA TYR A 272 -21.54 4.50 -2.74
C TYR A 272 -22.77 5.39 -2.49
N GLY A 273 -23.16 6.19 -3.48
CA GLY A 273 -24.15 7.26 -3.32
C GLY A 273 -23.67 8.30 -2.31
N TYR A 274 -22.40 8.70 -2.40
CA TYR A 274 -21.74 9.49 -1.37
C TYR A 274 -22.41 10.84 -1.09
N LEU A 275 -23.06 11.48 -2.07
CA LEU A 275 -23.84 12.70 -1.84
C LEU A 275 -25.12 12.42 -1.04
N HIS A 276 -25.78 11.29 -1.29
CA HIS A 276 -26.91 10.87 -0.47
C HIS A 276 -26.49 10.55 0.96
N ARG A 277 -25.33 9.90 1.13
CA ARG A 277 -24.73 9.63 2.44
C ARG A 277 -24.39 10.92 3.19
N LEU A 278 -23.80 11.90 2.51
CA LEU A 278 -23.52 13.21 3.08
C LEU A 278 -24.81 13.89 3.56
N ARG A 279 -25.87 13.86 2.74
CA ARG A 279 -27.19 14.37 3.13
C ARG A 279 -27.73 13.68 4.38
N GLU A 280 -27.68 12.34 4.43
CA GLU A 280 -28.14 11.56 5.58
C GLU A 280 -27.37 11.91 6.87
N VAL A 281 -26.06 12.11 6.78
CA VAL A 281 -25.22 12.51 7.93
C VAL A 281 -25.57 13.92 8.38
N LEU A 282 -25.67 14.88 7.46
CA LEU A 282 -26.05 16.26 7.77
C LEU A 282 -27.46 16.36 8.36
N ALA A 283 -28.41 15.56 7.87
CA ALA A 283 -29.79 15.53 8.36
C ALA A 283 -29.89 15.16 9.84
N ARG A 284 -28.96 14.33 10.37
CA ARG A 284 -28.90 14.00 11.81
C ARG A 284 -28.71 15.23 12.69
N TYR A 285 -28.10 16.28 12.13
CA TYR A 285 -27.83 17.54 12.82
C TYR A 285 -28.75 18.69 12.34
N GLY A 286 -29.76 18.40 11.49
CA GLY A 286 -30.57 19.43 10.83
C GLY A 286 -29.75 20.37 9.94
N ALA A 287 -28.66 19.87 9.37
CA ALA A 287 -27.61 20.64 8.69
C ALA A 287 -27.56 20.40 7.18
N GLU A 288 -28.63 19.90 6.56
CA GLU A 288 -28.65 19.61 5.11
C GLU A 288 -28.40 20.86 4.26
N GLY A 289 -28.80 22.03 4.75
CA GLY A 289 -28.52 23.33 4.13
C GLY A 289 -27.05 23.76 4.16
N CYS A 290 -26.16 23.00 4.82
CA CYS A 290 -24.74 23.33 4.90
C CYS A 290 -23.96 22.93 3.64
N LEU A 291 -24.51 22.13 2.72
CA LEU A 291 -23.82 21.88 1.44
C LEU A 291 -23.73 23.18 0.65
N ALA A 292 -22.50 23.66 0.43
CA ALA A 292 -22.23 24.96 -0.18
C ALA A 292 -21.65 24.82 -1.59
N TRP A 293 -20.77 23.85 -1.80
CA TRP A 293 -20.08 23.66 -3.07
C TRP A 293 -19.93 22.18 -3.42
N ILE A 294 -20.07 21.87 -4.71
CA ILE A 294 -19.71 20.57 -5.30
C ILE A 294 -18.74 20.80 -6.45
N LEU A 295 -17.70 19.99 -6.55
CA LEU A 295 -16.82 19.96 -7.72
C LEU A 295 -16.21 18.57 -7.94
N GLY A 296 -15.91 18.22 -9.19
CA GLY A 296 -15.16 17.01 -9.49
C GLY A 296 -13.68 17.11 -9.11
N ARG A 297 -13.06 16.01 -8.70
CA ARG A 297 -11.65 16.01 -8.25
C ARG A 297 -10.63 16.39 -9.32
N GLN A 298 -11.00 16.53 -10.60
CA GLN A 298 -10.08 17.02 -11.62
C GLN A 298 -9.56 18.43 -11.31
N PHE A 299 -10.34 19.22 -10.55
CA PHE A 299 -9.99 20.58 -10.15
C PHE A 299 -9.01 20.62 -8.96
N MET A 300 -8.92 19.54 -8.17
CA MET A 300 -7.82 19.30 -7.22
C MET A 300 -6.54 18.91 -7.99
N ASP A 301 -6.06 19.84 -8.80
CA ASP A 301 -4.92 19.66 -9.69
C ASP A 301 -3.62 19.57 -8.87
N ARG A 302 -2.71 18.70 -9.31
CA ARG A 302 -1.35 18.56 -8.73
C ARG A 302 -0.26 18.90 -9.74
N ASP A 303 -0.65 19.15 -10.98
CA ASP A 303 0.27 19.45 -12.08
C ASP A 303 0.55 20.96 -12.16
N TYR A 304 -0.06 21.77 -11.29
CA TYR A 304 0.03 23.23 -11.29
C TYR A 304 -0.51 23.86 -12.57
N LYS A 305 -1.66 23.35 -13.08
CA LYS A 305 -2.40 23.98 -14.18
C LYS A 305 -3.23 25.16 -13.65
N GLY A 306 -2.77 26.39 -13.93
CA GLY A 306 -3.36 27.61 -13.37
C GLY A 306 -4.87 27.72 -13.59
N GLY A 307 -5.34 27.40 -14.79
CA GLY A 307 -6.78 27.41 -15.10
C GLY A 307 -7.64 26.46 -14.25
N MET A 308 -7.14 25.27 -13.87
CA MET A 308 -7.92 24.33 -13.04
C MET A 308 -7.96 24.79 -11.58
N ILE A 309 -6.81 25.20 -11.06
CA ILE A 309 -6.67 25.68 -9.67
C ILE A 309 -7.47 26.96 -9.47
N ARG A 310 -7.47 27.87 -10.46
CA ARG A 310 -8.26 29.10 -10.43
C ARG A 310 -9.76 28.81 -10.32
N ARG A 311 -10.27 27.78 -11.00
CA ARG A 311 -11.70 27.43 -10.93
C ARG A 311 -12.11 26.92 -9.56
N GLU A 312 -11.28 26.12 -8.90
CA GLU A 312 -11.50 25.74 -7.50
C GLU A 312 -11.40 26.95 -6.56
N TYR A 313 -10.39 27.80 -6.75
CA TYR A 313 -10.22 29.00 -5.91
C TYR A 313 -11.40 29.98 -6.04
N GLU A 314 -11.84 30.30 -7.27
CA GLU A 314 -12.96 31.20 -7.52
C GLU A 314 -14.32 30.58 -7.13
N LEU A 315 -14.44 29.24 -7.10
CA LEU A 315 -15.62 28.58 -6.56
C LEU A 315 -15.85 28.99 -5.10
N VAL A 316 -14.80 28.88 -4.26
CA VAL A 316 -14.92 29.11 -2.82
C VAL A 316 -14.72 30.57 -2.41
N THR A 317 -14.04 31.40 -3.22
CA THR A 317 -13.80 32.83 -2.90
C THR A 317 -14.74 33.79 -3.62
N ALA A 318 -15.39 33.36 -4.71
CA ALA A 318 -16.25 34.22 -5.53
C ALA A 318 -17.58 33.57 -5.93
N ASN A 319 -17.86 32.33 -5.49
CA ASN A 319 -19.05 31.58 -5.90
C ASN A 319 -19.16 31.44 -7.44
N SER A 320 -18.02 31.24 -8.10
CA SER A 320 -17.95 31.06 -9.55
C SER A 320 -18.26 29.60 -9.93
N GLY A 321 -19.52 29.32 -10.27
CA GLY A 321 -19.98 27.98 -10.66
C GLY A 321 -21.43 27.95 -11.12
N ARG A 322 -21.91 26.78 -11.55
CA ARG A 322 -23.34 26.56 -11.82
C ARG A 322 -24.13 26.73 -10.53
N ARG A 323 -25.36 27.23 -10.63
CA ARG A 323 -26.19 27.54 -9.46
C ARG A 323 -27.18 26.41 -9.22
N ALA A 324 -27.33 26.02 -7.96
CA ALA A 324 -28.42 25.20 -7.45
C ALA A 324 -28.99 25.88 -6.20
N GLU A 325 -30.31 26.02 -6.08
CA GLU A 325 -30.95 26.67 -4.93
C GLU A 325 -31.04 25.74 -3.71
N SER A 326 -30.89 24.43 -3.91
CA SER A 326 -31.04 23.42 -2.86
C SER A 326 -30.16 22.19 -3.10
N PHE A 327 -30.06 21.33 -2.08
CA PHE A 327 -29.38 20.04 -2.18
C PHE A 327 -29.99 19.18 -3.30
N ASP A 328 -31.33 19.11 -3.40
CA ASP A 328 -32.00 18.29 -4.42
C ASP A 328 -31.73 18.78 -5.84
N GLU A 329 -31.66 20.10 -6.05
CA GLU A 329 -31.26 20.66 -7.34
C GLU A 329 -29.79 20.38 -7.66
N ALA A 330 -28.91 20.40 -6.65
CA ALA A 330 -27.52 20.02 -6.83
C ALA A 330 -27.38 18.55 -7.26
N LEU A 331 -28.14 17.64 -6.62
CA LEU A 331 -28.22 16.23 -7.03
C LEU A 331 -28.73 16.08 -8.47
N ALA A 332 -29.74 16.86 -8.86
CA ALA A 332 -30.28 16.84 -10.23
C ALA A 332 -29.27 17.32 -11.27
N LEU A 333 -28.45 18.33 -10.95
CA LEU A 333 -27.38 18.79 -11.84
C LEU A 333 -26.29 17.73 -12.03
N VAL A 334 -25.88 17.06 -10.95
CA VAL A 334 -24.91 15.95 -11.02
C VAL A 334 -25.49 14.77 -11.80
N ALA A 335 -26.78 14.44 -11.57
CA ALA A 335 -27.46 13.40 -12.33
C ALA A 335 -27.51 13.74 -13.84
N SER A 336 -27.82 14.99 -14.18
CA SER A 336 -27.80 15.46 -15.57
C SER A 336 -26.41 15.39 -16.22
N ASP A 337 -25.35 15.61 -15.45
CA ASP A 337 -23.98 15.40 -15.93
C ASP A 337 -23.71 13.91 -16.22
N HIS A 338 -24.10 13.03 -15.30
CA HIS A 338 -23.93 11.58 -15.45
C HIS A 338 -24.69 11.03 -16.66
N GLU A 339 -25.92 11.48 -16.89
CA GLU A 339 -26.73 11.13 -18.07
C GLU A 339 -26.07 11.56 -19.38
N ARG A 340 -25.31 12.66 -19.35
CA ARG A 340 -24.50 13.13 -20.49
C ARG A 340 -23.14 12.45 -20.59
N GLY A 341 -22.86 11.47 -19.74
CA GLY A 341 -21.60 10.74 -19.71
C GLY A 341 -20.45 11.49 -19.05
N ILE A 342 -20.71 12.61 -18.37
CA ILE A 342 -19.71 13.34 -17.58
C ILE A 342 -19.58 12.63 -16.21
N PRO A 343 -18.45 12.01 -15.87
CA PRO A 343 -18.28 11.29 -14.62
C PRO A 343 -17.96 12.22 -13.44
N ASP A 344 -18.01 11.68 -12.22
CA ASP A 344 -17.73 12.39 -10.96
C ASP A 344 -16.46 13.26 -11.01
N PRO A 345 -15.28 12.77 -11.48
CA PRO A 345 -14.07 13.60 -11.51
C PRO A 345 -14.22 14.84 -12.38
N SER A 346 -15.13 14.81 -13.35
CA SER A 346 -15.31 15.83 -14.39
C SER A 346 -16.51 16.75 -14.16
N VAL A 347 -17.28 16.53 -13.09
CA VAL A 347 -18.41 17.41 -12.73
C VAL A 347 -17.91 18.83 -12.51
N GLU A 348 -18.47 19.75 -13.30
CA GLU A 348 -18.16 21.17 -13.26
C GLU A 348 -18.62 21.81 -11.93
N PRO A 349 -17.91 22.83 -11.40
CA PRO A 349 -18.23 23.43 -10.10
C PRO A 349 -19.68 23.89 -9.98
N ILE A 350 -20.31 23.56 -8.87
CA ILE A 350 -21.69 23.90 -8.50
C ILE A 350 -21.65 24.65 -7.17
N VAL A 351 -22.35 25.78 -7.11
CA VAL A 351 -22.64 26.53 -5.89
C VAL A 351 -24.07 26.22 -5.46
N VAL A 352 -24.24 25.80 -4.22
CA VAL A 352 -25.51 25.36 -3.65
C VAL A 352 -25.99 26.40 -2.64
N GLY A 353 -27.20 26.93 -2.84
CA GLY A 353 -27.76 28.02 -2.05
C GLY A 353 -26.96 29.32 -2.18
N ASN A 354 -26.84 30.06 -1.08
CA ASN A 354 -26.13 31.35 -1.03
C ASN A 354 -24.98 31.31 -0.03
N PRO A 355 -23.91 30.54 -0.31
CA PRO A 355 -22.82 30.41 0.63
C PRO A 355 -22.02 31.71 0.74
N VAL A 356 -21.61 32.04 1.97
CA VAL A 356 -20.60 33.06 2.24
C VAL A 356 -19.27 32.62 1.63
N PRO A 357 -18.65 33.41 0.73
CA PRO A 357 -17.32 33.09 0.20
C PRO A 357 -16.23 33.15 1.29
N LEU A 358 -15.16 32.39 1.10
CA LEU A 358 -14.00 32.42 1.99
C LEU A 358 -13.42 33.85 2.10
N GLY A 359 -13.11 34.27 3.33
CA GLY A 359 -12.51 35.56 3.61
C GLY A 359 -11.91 35.66 5.01
N ASP A 360 -11.73 36.89 5.50
CA ASP A 360 -11.06 37.17 6.78
C ASP A 360 -11.81 36.63 8.02
N ASP A 361 -13.11 36.35 7.90
CA ASP A 361 -13.95 35.81 8.98
C ASP A 361 -14.29 34.33 8.79
N THR A 362 -13.40 33.58 8.13
CA THR A 362 -13.59 32.16 7.87
C THR A 362 -12.54 31.27 8.54
N VAL A 363 -12.98 30.11 9.04
CA VAL A 363 -12.12 28.99 9.40
C VAL A 363 -12.30 27.91 8.34
N PHE A 364 -11.28 27.64 7.56
CA PHE A 364 -11.28 26.60 6.54
C PHE A 364 -10.56 25.36 7.05
N PHE A 365 -11.22 24.21 7.04
CA PHE A 365 -10.67 22.92 7.44
C PHE A 365 -10.66 21.96 6.26
N ASN A 366 -9.47 21.60 5.79
CA ASN A 366 -9.30 20.63 4.72
C ASN A 366 -9.11 19.22 5.29
N ALA A 367 -10.13 18.36 5.15
CA ALA A 367 -10.15 17.01 5.70
C ALA A 367 -9.40 15.98 4.83
N ILE A 368 -8.88 16.37 3.67
CA ILE A 368 -8.16 15.48 2.74
C ILE A 368 -6.75 15.24 3.28
N PHE A 369 -6.35 13.99 3.52
CA PHE A 369 -5.08 13.71 4.20
C PHE A 369 -3.88 13.54 3.27
N ARG A 370 -4.09 13.48 1.96
CA ARG A 370 -2.99 13.36 0.98
C ARG A 370 -2.69 14.71 0.35
N SER A 371 -1.44 15.15 0.50
CA SER A 371 -1.01 16.53 0.25
C SER A 371 -0.88 16.92 -1.21
N ASP A 372 -0.45 16.04 -2.11
CA ASP A 372 -0.02 16.39 -3.48
C ASP A 372 -1.07 17.18 -4.28
N ARG A 373 -2.36 16.87 -4.08
CA ARG A 373 -3.49 17.57 -4.72
C ARG A 373 -4.04 18.76 -3.93
N GLN A 374 -3.62 18.92 -2.69
CA GLN A 374 -4.07 20.01 -1.80
C GLN A 374 -3.05 21.14 -1.71
N GLU A 375 -1.79 20.89 -2.04
CA GLU A 375 -0.74 21.91 -2.07
C GLU A 375 -1.14 23.15 -2.89
N PRO A 376 -1.65 23.04 -4.14
CA PRO A 376 -1.83 24.22 -4.96
C PRO A 376 -2.95 25.13 -4.47
N ILE A 377 -4.12 24.57 -4.12
CA ILE A 377 -5.24 25.36 -3.58
C ILE A 377 -4.90 25.95 -2.20
N THR A 378 -4.20 25.19 -1.34
CA THR A 378 -3.73 25.68 -0.04
C THR A 378 -2.77 26.85 -0.22
N ALA A 379 -1.85 26.77 -1.18
CA ALA A 379 -0.94 27.86 -1.49
C ALA A 379 -1.66 29.10 -2.00
N CYS A 380 -2.71 28.96 -2.82
CA CYS A 380 -3.56 30.08 -3.24
C CYS A 380 -4.26 30.74 -2.04
N LEU A 381 -4.90 29.94 -1.17
CA LEU A 381 -5.62 30.44 0.00
C LEU A 381 -4.70 31.15 1.02
N LEU A 382 -3.47 30.65 1.18
CA LEU A 382 -2.45 31.27 2.04
C LEU A 382 -1.68 32.42 1.37
N GLY A 383 -1.96 32.73 0.10
CA GLY A 383 -1.27 33.77 -0.65
C GLY A 383 0.21 33.47 -0.95
N CYS A 384 0.60 32.20 -0.99
CA CYS A 384 1.98 31.75 -1.24
C CYS A 384 2.33 31.75 -2.74
N THR A 385 2.18 32.89 -3.43
CA THR A 385 2.38 33.01 -4.88
C THR A 385 3.80 32.64 -5.34
N ASP A 386 4.83 32.94 -4.55
CA ASP A 386 6.21 32.54 -4.85
C ASP A 386 6.40 31.01 -4.82
N PHE A 387 5.71 30.30 -3.93
CA PHE A 387 5.73 28.84 -3.90
C PHE A 387 5.10 28.27 -5.19
N ILE A 388 3.93 28.79 -5.58
CA ILE A 388 3.23 28.37 -6.80
C ILE A 388 4.12 28.61 -8.02
N ARG A 389 4.76 29.79 -8.11
CA ARG A 389 5.68 30.13 -9.21
C ARG A 389 6.82 29.11 -9.32
N ARG A 390 7.45 28.74 -8.18
CA ARG A 390 8.52 27.72 -8.15
C ARG A 390 8.03 26.36 -8.65
N GLN A 391 6.91 25.87 -8.14
CA GLN A 391 6.35 24.57 -8.51
C GLN A 391 5.90 24.52 -9.97
N ALA A 392 5.16 25.54 -10.43
CA ALA A 392 4.74 25.67 -11.82
C ALA A 392 5.95 25.73 -12.77
N THR A 393 7.05 26.37 -12.36
CA THR A 393 8.29 26.39 -13.15
C THR A 393 8.90 25.00 -13.26
N GLN A 394 9.06 24.29 -12.13
CA GLN A 394 9.61 22.93 -12.10
C GLN A 394 8.79 21.94 -12.95
N LYS A 395 7.48 22.16 -13.07
CA LYS A 395 6.57 21.33 -13.87
C LYS A 395 6.44 21.78 -15.33
N ASN A 396 7.12 22.85 -15.76
CA ASN A 396 6.95 23.49 -17.06
C ASN A 396 5.49 23.93 -17.33
N ARG A 397 4.87 24.57 -16.34
CA ARG A 397 3.47 25.01 -16.33
C ARG A 397 3.28 26.49 -16.05
N LEU A 398 4.36 27.25 -15.87
CA LEU A 398 4.26 28.68 -15.56
C LEU A 398 3.44 29.47 -16.60
N GLU A 399 3.51 29.10 -17.88
CA GLU A 399 2.71 29.73 -18.96
C GLU A 399 1.20 29.49 -18.84
N SER A 400 0.77 28.51 -18.03
CA SER A 400 -0.65 28.27 -17.75
C SER A 400 -1.22 29.20 -16.66
N TRP A 401 -0.37 30.04 -16.07
CA TRP A 401 -0.71 31.05 -15.09
C TRP A 401 -0.67 32.43 -15.73
N ASP A 402 -1.57 33.31 -15.28
CA ASP A 402 -1.57 34.73 -15.61
C ASP A 402 -0.62 35.50 -14.66
N ASP A 403 -0.95 36.73 -14.32
CA ASP A 403 -0.16 37.59 -13.44
C ASP A 403 -0.34 37.30 -11.94
N PHE A 404 -1.07 36.23 -11.58
CA PHE A 404 -1.39 35.82 -10.20
C PHE A 404 -2.23 36.87 -9.43
N THR A 405 -2.76 37.91 -10.08
CA THR A 405 -3.46 39.02 -9.41
C THR A 405 -4.82 38.65 -8.81
N TRP A 406 -5.40 37.53 -9.25
CA TRP A 406 -6.63 36.98 -8.69
C TRP A 406 -6.40 36.26 -7.34
N ILE A 407 -5.16 35.90 -7.00
CA ILE A 407 -4.83 35.31 -5.70
C ILE A 407 -4.73 36.42 -4.67
N ARG A 408 -5.74 36.52 -3.80
CA ARG A 408 -5.77 37.46 -2.69
C ARG A 408 -5.54 36.72 -1.38
N ARG A 409 -4.57 37.19 -0.61
CA ARG A 409 -4.36 36.70 0.76
C ARG A 409 -5.40 37.35 1.68
N SER A 410 -6.20 36.52 2.34
CA SER A 410 -7.05 36.93 3.45
C SER A 410 -6.24 36.79 4.74
N GLU A 411 -5.91 37.92 5.38
CA GLU A 411 -5.11 37.92 6.62
C GLU A 411 -5.87 37.33 7.81
N GLY A 412 -7.22 37.34 7.76
CA GLY A 412 -8.05 36.76 8.81
C GLY A 412 -8.42 35.28 8.63
N LEU A 413 -8.19 34.72 7.43
CA LEU A 413 -8.51 33.32 7.13
C LEU A 413 -7.68 32.37 8.01
N VAL A 414 -8.36 31.53 8.78
CA VAL A 414 -7.70 30.45 9.53
C VAL A 414 -7.75 29.18 8.69
N HIS A 415 -6.59 28.74 8.19
CA HIS A 415 -6.49 27.52 7.40
C HIS A 415 -5.96 26.35 8.24
N TRP A 416 -6.80 25.32 8.40
CA TRP A 416 -6.45 24.02 8.95
C TRP A 416 -6.42 22.95 7.87
N SER A 417 -5.49 22.03 7.98
CA SER A 417 -5.41 20.82 7.18
C SER A 417 -5.35 19.58 8.07
N MET A 418 -5.83 18.45 7.55
CA MET A 418 -5.73 17.17 8.26
C MET A 418 -4.27 16.78 8.51
N VAL A 419 -3.39 17.07 7.54
CA VAL A 419 -1.95 16.86 7.66
C VAL A 419 -1.16 18.09 7.20
N ASP A 420 0.12 18.16 7.52
CA ASP A 420 1.03 19.11 6.88
C ASP A 420 1.10 18.85 5.36
N TYR A 421 0.61 19.80 4.56
CA TYR A 421 0.66 19.65 3.09
C TYR A 421 2.01 20.06 2.50
N HIS A 422 2.67 21.05 3.08
CA HIS A 422 4.01 21.47 2.66
C HIS A 422 4.72 22.20 3.80
N GLN A 423 6.06 22.05 3.88
CA GLN A 423 6.89 22.67 4.92
C GLN A 423 6.84 24.21 4.93
N ASP A 424 6.49 24.84 3.80
CA ASP A 424 6.42 26.31 3.66
C ASP A 424 5.12 26.89 4.24
N PHE A 425 4.04 26.09 4.33
CA PHE A 425 2.72 26.59 4.70
C PHE A 425 2.56 27.02 6.16
N PRO A 426 3.22 26.38 7.15
CA PRO A 426 3.21 26.87 8.53
C PRO A 426 3.73 28.31 8.66
N ALA A 427 4.74 28.69 7.88
CA ALA A 427 5.28 30.06 7.88
C ALA A 427 4.31 31.09 7.29
N ALA A 428 3.36 30.63 6.45
CA ALA A 428 2.28 31.45 5.90
C ALA A 428 1.00 31.44 6.74
N GLY A 429 1.01 30.79 7.91
CA GLY A 429 -0.13 30.73 8.84
C GLY A 429 -0.99 29.47 8.74
N GLY A 430 -0.64 28.52 7.87
CA GLY A 430 -1.30 27.21 7.78
C GLY A 430 -1.07 26.38 9.04
N ARG A 431 -2.11 25.64 9.45
CA ARG A 431 -2.10 24.77 10.65
C ARG A 431 -2.50 23.36 10.24
N SER A 432 -2.03 22.36 10.97
CA SER A 432 -2.33 20.96 10.69
C SER A 432 -2.70 20.19 11.96
N VAL A 433 -3.60 19.22 11.80
CA VAL A 433 -3.96 18.28 12.87
C VAL A 433 -2.81 17.32 13.13
N HIS A 434 -2.26 16.73 12.06
CA HIS A 434 -1.18 15.77 12.14
C HIS A 434 0.07 16.23 11.36
N LYS A 435 1.24 16.02 11.95
CA LYS A 435 2.53 16.26 11.30
C LYS A 435 3.13 14.94 10.88
N ASP A 436 3.31 14.73 9.57
CA ASP A 436 3.95 13.51 9.08
C ASP A 436 5.42 13.50 9.51
N THR A 437 5.82 12.45 10.19
CA THR A 437 7.18 12.30 10.73
C THR A 437 7.77 10.96 10.29
N PRO A 438 9.11 10.89 10.10
CA PRO A 438 9.75 9.64 9.79
C PRO A 438 9.44 8.55 10.83
N HIS A 439 9.28 7.30 10.37
CA HIS A 439 9.00 6.21 11.29
C HIS A 439 10.14 6.04 12.30
N ALA A 440 9.78 6.19 13.58
CA ALA A 440 10.74 6.21 14.67
C ALA A 440 11.33 4.81 14.95
N HIS A 441 10.60 3.74 14.64
CA HIS A 441 10.99 2.34 14.82
C HIS A 441 11.63 1.69 13.58
N ASN A 442 12.09 2.50 12.62
CA ASN A 442 12.77 2.02 11.42
C ASN A 442 14.12 1.40 11.77
N VAL A 443 14.34 0.14 11.40
CA VAL A 443 15.49 -0.65 11.84
C VAL A 443 16.81 -0.12 11.28
N LEU A 444 16.82 0.37 10.04
CA LEU A 444 18.02 0.91 9.40
C LEU A 444 18.50 2.19 10.07
N ALA A 445 17.56 3.10 10.36
CA ALA A 445 17.86 4.34 11.08
C ALA A 445 18.39 4.02 12.49
N ARG A 446 17.74 3.10 13.23
CA ARG A 446 18.17 2.72 14.58
C ARG A 446 19.54 2.09 14.60
N LEU A 447 19.84 1.18 13.67
CA LEU A 447 21.17 0.57 13.56
C LEU A 447 22.24 1.60 13.20
N ASN A 448 21.97 2.50 12.25
CA ASN A 448 22.90 3.57 11.89
C ASN A 448 23.19 4.51 13.09
N GLU A 449 22.18 4.81 13.90
CA GLU A 449 22.32 5.69 15.07
C GLU A 449 23.06 5.02 16.26
N THR A 450 22.92 3.70 16.41
CA THR A 450 23.33 3.00 17.66
C THR A 450 24.47 2.01 17.49
N VAL A 451 24.79 1.60 16.25
CA VAL A 451 25.81 0.59 15.96
C VAL A 451 26.95 1.22 15.14
N PRO A 452 28.07 1.60 15.80
CA PRO A 452 29.22 2.16 15.11
C PRO A 452 29.76 1.22 14.01
N GLY A 453 29.95 1.77 12.81
CA GLY A 453 30.50 1.05 11.66
C GLY A 453 29.53 0.12 10.95
N PHE A 454 28.24 0.08 11.33
CA PHE A 454 27.21 -0.62 10.58
C PHE A 454 27.16 -0.11 9.14
N ARG A 455 27.12 -1.03 8.18
CA ARG A 455 27.05 -0.74 6.76
C ARG A 455 26.01 -1.60 6.08
N PHE A 456 25.18 -0.99 5.24
CA PHE A 456 24.20 -1.71 4.45
C PHE A 456 24.16 -1.23 2.99
N LEU A 457 23.77 -2.14 2.11
CA LEU A 457 23.60 -1.89 0.69
C LEU A 457 22.12 -1.96 0.31
N PHE A 458 21.64 -0.94 -0.40
CA PHE A 458 20.45 -1.06 -1.24
C PHE A 458 20.86 -1.40 -2.67
N LEU A 459 20.28 -2.46 -3.23
CA LEU A 459 20.48 -2.88 -4.61
C LEU A 459 19.12 -3.07 -5.29
N THR A 460 18.88 -2.31 -6.36
CA THR A 460 17.64 -2.37 -7.15
C THR A 460 17.91 -1.82 -8.55
N GLU A 461 16.90 -1.81 -9.40
CA GLU A 461 16.87 -0.94 -10.59
C GLU A 461 16.05 0.35 -10.38
N GLY A 462 16.15 1.27 -11.35
CA GLY A 462 15.66 2.64 -11.27
C GLY A 462 14.17 2.80 -10.92
N VAL A 463 13.30 1.94 -11.47
CA VAL A 463 11.84 1.99 -11.18
C VAL A 463 11.49 1.82 -9.70
N LYS A 464 12.35 1.19 -8.90
CA LYS A 464 12.14 1.03 -7.45
C LYS A 464 13.16 1.75 -6.56
N GLU A 465 13.90 2.73 -7.10
CA GLU A 465 14.86 3.54 -6.33
C GLU A 465 14.24 4.19 -5.09
N LYS A 466 13.02 4.76 -5.22
CA LYS A 466 12.32 5.39 -4.09
C LYS A 466 11.92 4.39 -3.01
N HIS A 467 11.53 3.18 -3.40
CA HIS A 467 11.18 2.09 -2.48
C HIS A 467 12.40 1.66 -1.68
N MET A 468 13.51 1.41 -2.39
CA MET A 468 14.84 1.12 -1.83
C MET A 468 15.61 2.40 -1.43
N GLY A 469 14.89 3.30 -0.77
CA GLY A 469 15.37 4.62 -0.35
C GLY A 469 14.37 5.26 0.61
N LEU A 470 13.57 6.21 0.12
CA LEU A 470 12.60 6.96 0.92
C LEU A 470 11.74 6.05 1.81
N PHE A 471 11.16 4.98 1.24
CA PHE A 471 10.22 4.12 1.95
C PHE A 471 10.92 3.16 2.91
N SER A 472 11.95 2.43 2.47
CA SER A 472 12.77 1.56 3.33
C SER A 472 13.47 2.30 4.48
N ARG A 473 13.76 3.61 4.34
CA ARG A 473 14.31 4.46 5.43
C ARG A 473 13.25 5.06 6.34
N GLY A 474 12.00 4.62 6.21
CA GLY A 474 10.88 5.09 7.02
C GLY A 474 10.55 6.56 6.76
N ARG A 475 10.35 6.94 5.50
CA ARG A 475 10.04 8.30 5.01
C ARG A 475 11.16 9.33 5.16
N ARG A 476 12.42 8.88 5.24
CA ARG A 476 13.59 9.77 5.24
C ARG A 476 14.10 9.97 3.81
N SER A 477 14.02 11.21 3.34
CA SER A 477 14.47 11.56 1.98
C SER A 477 15.99 11.55 1.82
N ARG A 478 16.74 11.83 2.90
CA ARG A 478 18.21 11.82 2.88
C ARG A 478 18.76 10.43 3.22
N PRO A 479 19.85 9.99 2.54
CA PRO A 479 20.55 8.76 2.91
C PRO A 479 21.10 8.76 4.34
N LEU A 480 21.15 7.59 4.96
CA LEU A 480 21.68 7.34 6.31
C LEU A 480 23.21 7.19 6.26
N LEU A 481 23.91 8.29 5.95
CA LEU A 481 25.37 8.28 5.86
C LEU A 481 26.04 8.24 7.25
N PRO A 482 27.20 7.56 7.39
CA PRO A 482 27.96 6.88 6.33
C PRO A 482 27.59 5.39 6.11
N ALA A 483 26.58 4.87 6.81
CA ALA A 483 26.22 3.44 6.75
C ALA A 483 25.65 2.99 5.40
N GLU A 484 24.90 3.88 4.74
CA GLU A 484 24.15 3.55 3.53
C GLU A 484 24.98 3.64 2.25
N THR A 485 24.89 2.61 1.42
CA THR A 485 25.30 2.64 0.00
C THR A 485 24.12 2.24 -0.87
N GLN A 486 23.93 2.92 -2.01
CA GLN A 486 22.90 2.60 -2.99
C GLN A 486 23.56 2.21 -4.32
N VAL A 487 23.11 1.09 -4.88
CA VAL A 487 23.46 0.65 -6.22
C VAL A 487 22.17 0.52 -7.01
N ILE A 488 21.99 1.43 -7.96
CA ILE A 488 20.83 1.47 -8.84
C ILE A 488 21.25 1.02 -10.23
N VAL A 489 20.81 -0.18 -10.63
CA VAL A 489 20.98 -0.67 -12.00
C VAL A 489 20.05 0.14 -12.92
N PRO A 490 20.54 0.70 -14.03
CA PRO A 490 19.66 1.41 -14.95
C PRO A 490 18.56 0.49 -15.49
N THR A 491 17.29 0.87 -15.32
CA THR A 491 16.16 0.19 -15.96
C THR A 491 16.28 0.32 -17.48
N CYS A 492 15.77 -0.67 -18.22
CA CYS A 492 15.74 -0.64 -19.68
C CYS A 492 15.07 0.64 -20.22
N GLY A 493 15.81 1.42 -21.01
CA GLY A 493 15.33 2.66 -21.62
C GLY A 493 15.02 2.55 -23.11
N LYS A 494 15.07 3.70 -23.79
CA LYS A 494 14.71 3.86 -25.21
C LYS A 494 15.54 2.97 -26.14
N GLU A 495 16.81 2.76 -25.80
CA GLU A 495 17.73 1.86 -26.49
C GLU A 495 17.30 0.39 -26.46
N HIS A 496 16.45 0.01 -25.52
CA HIS A 496 15.84 -1.32 -25.40
C HIS A 496 14.40 -1.36 -25.95
N GLY A 497 13.92 -0.27 -26.56
CA GLY A 497 12.56 -0.15 -27.09
C GLY A 497 11.49 0.19 -26.04
N ILE A 498 11.91 0.72 -24.89
CA ILE A 498 11.06 1.11 -23.76
C ILE A 498 10.88 2.63 -23.74
N PHE A 499 9.64 3.11 -23.88
CA PHE A 499 9.31 4.53 -23.83
C PHE A 499 8.49 4.91 -22.60
N SER A 500 7.83 3.92 -21.98
CA SER A 500 7.07 4.02 -20.75
C SER A 500 7.06 2.68 -20.01
N ASP A 501 6.57 2.67 -18.77
CA ASP A 501 6.42 1.44 -17.98
C ASP A 501 5.52 0.39 -18.69
N ASN A 502 4.58 0.85 -19.54
CA ASN A 502 3.74 -0.03 -20.35
C ASN A 502 4.49 -0.79 -21.45
N ASP A 503 5.74 -0.42 -21.77
CA ASP A 503 6.55 -1.14 -22.75
C ASP A 503 7.43 -2.22 -22.10
N LEU A 504 7.52 -2.27 -20.76
CA LEU A 504 8.47 -3.13 -20.02
C LEU A 504 8.30 -4.62 -20.33
N TYR A 505 7.10 -5.06 -20.73
CA TYR A 505 6.83 -6.44 -21.17
C TYR A 505 7.76 -6.92 -22.30
N ARG A 506 8.35 -5.99 -23.07
CA ARG A 506 9.32 -6.30 -24.15
C ARG A 506 10.67 -6.78 -23.62
N GLN A 507 10.96 -6.51 -22.35
CA GLN A 507 12.17 -6.92 -21.63
C GLN A 507 11.74 -7.65 -20.35
N PRO A 508 11.09 -8.83 -20.43
CA PRO A 508 10.45 -9.46 -19.28
C PRO A 508 11.44 -9.87 -18.16
N ALA A 509 12.69 -10.14 -18.51
CA ALA A 509 13.75 -10.39 -17.52
C ALA A 509 14.18 -9.11 -16.75
N MET A 510 13.75 -7.94 -17.24
CA MET A 510 14.16 -6.61 -16.78
C MET A 510 15.66 -6.59 -16.50
N ARG A 511 16.08 -6.22 -15.28
CA ARG A 511 17.49 -6.26 -14.85
C ARG A 511 17.78 -7.37 -13.84
N HIS A 512 16.95 -8.42 -13.78
CA HIS A 512 17.18 -9.51 -12.83
C HIS A 512 18.58 -10.16 -12.96
N PRO A 513 19.12 -10.43 -14.17
CA PRO A 513 20.45 -11.02 -14.30
C PRO A 513 21.55 -10.14 -13.68
N GLU A 514 21.50 -8.83 -13.91
CA GLU A 514 22.49 -7.88 -13.42
C GLU A 514 22.39 -7.68 -11.91
N ILE A 515 21.16 -7.59 -11.39
CA ILE A 515 20.91 -7.51 -9.93
C ILE A 515 21.42 -8.79 -9.26
N ALA A 516 21.12 -9.97 -9.82
CA ALA A 516 21.58 -11.24 -9.28
C ALA A 516 23.09 -11.38 -9.33
N GLN A 517 23.73 -11.01 -10.45
CA GLN A 517 25.18 -11.01 -10.58
C GLN A 517 25.82 -10.12 -9.52
N ARG A 518 25.35 -8.87 -9.40
CA ARG A 518 25.89 -7.94 -8.42
C ARG A 518 25.70 -8.44 -6.98
N LEU A 519 24.55 -9.02 -6.66
CA LEU A 519 24.30 -9.61 -5.35
C LEU A 519 25.28 -10.76 -5.06
N VAL A 520 25.52 -11.65 -6.02
CA VAL A 520 26.48 -12.75 -5.87
C VAL A 520 27.90 -12.24 -5.62
N GLU A 521 28.32 -11.15 -6.28
CA GLU A 521 29.61 -10.51 -6.04
C GLU A 521 29.73 -9.99 -4.60
N GLU A 522 28.71 -9.28 -4.10
CA GLU A 522 28.67 -8.75 -2.73
C GLU A 522 28.61 -9.86 -1.66
N LEU A 523 27.94 -10.97 -1.95
CA LEU A 523 27.88 -12.13 -1.05
C LEU A 523 29.26 -12.78 -0.88
N ARG A 524 30.06 -12.86 -1.96
CA ARG A 524 31.40 -13.48 -1.98
C ARG A 524 32.50 -12.58 -1.42
N ALA A 525 32.35 -11.26 -1.56
CA ALA A 525 33.31 -10.26 -1.08
C ALA A 525 32.62 -9.29 -0.10
N PRO A 526 32.25 -9.75 1.10
CA PRO A 526 31.36 -9.01 2.00
C PRO A 526 32.00 -7.70 2.48
N ALA A 527 31.41 -6.57 2.07
CA ALA A 527 31.75 -5.22 2.54
C ALA A 527 30.63 -4.56 3.37
N PHE A 528 29.52 -5.28 3.57
CA PHE A 528 28.31 -4.81 4.24
C PHE A 528 27.81 -5.88 5.22
N ASP A 529 27.09 -5.43 6.24
CA ASP A 529 26.49 -6.31 7.26
C ASP A 529 25.07 -6.73 6.86
N LEU A 530 24.40 -5.87 6.08
CA LEU A 530 23.07 -6.07 5.53
C LEU A 530 23.06 -5.79 4.02
N LEU A 531 22.56 -6.73 3.23
CA LEU A 531 22.22 -6.51 1.82
C LEU A 531 20.70 -6.48 1.67
N ALA A 532 20.15 -5.35 1.26
CA ALA A 532 18.72 -5.19 0.97
C ALA A 532 18.54 -5.07 -0.54
N VAL A 533 17.85 -6.03 -1.14
CA VAL A 533 17.78 -6.20 -2.60
C VAL A 533 16.33 -6.28 -3.06
N ASN A 534 15.99 -5.55 -4.12
CA ASN A 534 14.68 -5.60 -4.76
C ASN A 534 14.84 -6.11 -6.20
N PHE A 535 14.00 -7.07 -6.57
CA PHE A 535 13.76 -7.48 -7.95
C PHE A 535 12.34 -7.04 -8.35
N PRO A 536 12.20 -6.03 -9.22
CA PRO A 536 10.90 -5.39 -9.43
C PRO A 536 9.99 -6.07 -10.45
N GLY A 537 10.48 -7.10 -11.15
CA GLY A 537 9.83 -7.56 -12.37
C GLY A 537 8.42 -8.09 -12.17
N ALA A 538 8.16 -8.83 -11.09
CA ALA A 538 6.83 -9.39 -10.86
C ALA A 538 5.77 -8.29 -10.69
N ASP A 539 6.09 -7.16 -10.06
CA ASP A 539 5.20 -6.01 -9.97
C ASP A 539 5.06 -5.25 -11.30
N MET A 540 6.20 -4.82 -11.86
CA MET A 540 6.21 -3.95 -13.04
C MET A 540 5.57 -4.60 -14.26
N ILE A 541 5.81 -5.91 -14.45
CA ILE A 541 5.20 -6.69 -15.53
C ILE A 541 3.82 -7.20 -15.11
N GLY A 542 3.59 -7.44 -13.81
CA GLY A 542 2.28 -7.84 -13.27
C GLY A 542 1.18 -6.80 -13.52
N HIS A 543 1.51 -5.49 -13.49
CA HIS A 543 0.59 -4.44 -13.92
C HIS A 543 0.10 -4.58 -15.38
N LEU A 544 0.79 -5.37 -16.19
CA LEU A 544 0.48 -5.64 -17.59
C LEU A 544 -0.11 -7.04 -17.79
N VAL A 545 -0.45 -7.78 -16.72
CA VAL A 545 -0.89 -9.19 -16.79
C VAL A 545 -2.11 -9.40 -17.69
N ILE A 546 -3.00 -8.41 -17.78
CA ILE A 546 -4.21 -8.45 -18.62
C ILE A 546 -3.85 -8.58 -20.11
N ASP A 547 -2.84 -7.85 -20.56
CA ASP A 547 -2.47 -7.77 -21.98
C ASP A 547 -1.22 -8.63 -22.31
N HIS A 548 -0.40 -8.93 -21.30
CA HIS A 548 0.96 -9.47 -21.45
C HIS A 548 1.26 -10.60 -20.46
N PHE A 549 0.33 -11.55 -20.30
CA PHE A 549 0.49 -12.72 -19.42
C PHE A 549 1.76 -13.53 -19.71
N ASP A 550 2.11 -13.76 -20.99
CA ASP A 550 3.33 -14.51 -21.35
C ASP A 550 4.61 -13.82 -20.87
N ALA A 551 4.64 -12.48 -20.88
CA ALA A 551 5.77 -11.72 -20.35
C ALA A 551 5.91 -11.95 -18.84
N CYS A 552 4.80 -12.02 -18.09
CA CYS A 552 4.81 -12.36 -16.68
C CYS A 552 5.46 -13.74 -16.42
N LEU A 553 5.18 -14.73 -17.27
CA LEU A 553 5.78 -16.07 -17.13
C LEU A 553 7.31 -16.02 -17.30
N GLU A 554 7.79 -15.29 -18.31
CA GLU A 554 9.23 -15.12 -18.55
C GLU A 554 9.92 -14.33 -17.44
N THR A 555 9.25 -13.32 -16.88
CA THR A 555 9.70 -12.60 -15.69
C THR A 555 9.90 -13.54 -14.49
N LEU A 556 8.94 -14.42 -14.23
CA LEU A 556 9.04 -15.39 -13.12
C LEU A 556 10.14 -16.42 -13.36
N LYS A 557 10.34 -16.90 -14.60
CA LYS A 557 11.48 -17.76 -14.96
C LYS A 557 12.82 -17.06 -14.73
N SER A 558 12.89 -15.76 -15.01
CA SER A 558 14.08 -14.96 -14.75
C SER A 558 14.36 -14.81 -13.25
N LEU A 559 13.33 -14.62 -12.42
CA LEU A 559 13.46 -14.63 -10.95
C LEU A 559 13.92 -16.00 -10.42
N ASP A 560 13.38 -17.09 -10.96
CA ASP A 560 13.80 -18.46 -10.63
C ASP A 560 15.31 -18.65 -10.85
N ALA A 561 15.81 -18.25 -12.03
CA ALA A 561 17.22 -18.30 -12.37
C ALA A 561 18.09 -17.40 -11.47
N ALA A 562 17.61 -16.19 -11.13
CA ALA A 562 18.28 -15.30 -10.20
C ALA A 562 18.45 -15.93 -8.81
N LEU A 563 17.39 -16.52 -8.27
CA LEU A 563 17.43 -17.21 -6.98
C LEU A 563 18.32 -18.46 -7.02
N ALA A 564 18.33 -19.20 -8.13
CA ALA A 564 19.20 -20.35 -8.34
C ALA A 564 20.69 -19.98 -8.27
N ALA A 565 21.05 -18.73 -8.61
CA ALA A 565 22.41 -18.21 -8.45
C ALA A 565 22.68 -17.63 -7.05
N VAL A 566 21.73 -16.86 -6.52
CA VAL A 566 21.90 -16.09 -5.27
C VAL A 566 21.89 -16.97 -4.03
N VAL A 567 20.93 -17.90 -3.93
CA VAL A 567 20.74 -18.69 -2.71
C VAL A 567 21.97 -19.56 -2.42
N PRO A 568 22.54 -20.34 -3.37
CA PRO A 568 23.75 -21.10 -3.11
C PRO A 568 24.94 -20.20 -2.72
N ALA A 569 25.13 -19.07 -3.41
CA ALA A 569 26.19 -18.12 -3.08
C ALA A 569 26.06 -17.57 -1.66
N ALA A 570 24.84 -17.31 -1.19
CA ALA A 570 24.59 -16.89 0.19
C ALA A 570 24.94 -18.01 1.19
N MET A 571 24.53 -19.25 0.92
CA MET A 571 24.81 -20.39 1.80
C MET A 571 26.31 -20.68 1.89
N ASP A 572 27.04 -20.63 0.77
CA ASP A 572 28.49 -20.91 0.70
C ASP A 572 29.34 -19.84 1.40
N ASN A 573 28.79 -18.64 1.59
CA ASN A 573 29.49 -17.50 2.20
C ASN A 573 28.91 -17.11 3.58
N ASP A 574 28.18 -18.03 4.22
CA ASP A 574 27.62 -17.92 5.57
C ASP A 574 26.70 -16.71 5.77
N TRP A 575 25.89 -16.38 4.75
CA TRP A 575 24.85 -15.35 4.82
C TRP A 575 23.49 -15.95 5.18
N VAL A 576 22.84 -15.42 6.22
CA VAL A 576 21.40 -15.67 6.41
C VAL A 576 20.64 -14.92 5.32
N LEU A 577 19.71 -15.58 4.64
CA LEU A 577 18.95 -14.96 3.57
C LEU A 577 17.45 -15.05 3.88
N VAL A 578 16.76 -13.92 3.80
CA VAL A 578 15.30 -13.83 3.85
C VAL A 578 14.82 -13.48 2.45
N VAL A 579 14.06 -14.37 1.83
CA VAL A 579 13.40 -14.14 0.53
C VAL A 579 11.93 -13.87 0.80
N THR A 580 11.44 -12.70 0.43
CA THR A 580 10.05 -12.28 0.65
C THR A 580 9.53 -11.48 -0.55
N SER A 581 8.33 -10.96 -0.43
CA SER A 581 7.78 -9.93 -1.31
C SER A 581 7.15 -8.84 -0.43
N ASP A 582 6.94 -7.67 -0.99
CA ASP A 582 6.31 -6.53 -0.33
C ASP A 582 4.78 -6.57 -0.45
N HIS A 583 4.25 -7.12 -1.54
CA HIS A 583 2.82 -7.39 -1.78
C HIS A 583 2.60 -8.36 -2.94
N GLY A 584 1.33 -8.71 -3.21
CA GLY A 584 0.92 -9.45 -4.40
C GLY A 584 0.70 -8.55 -5.62
N ASN A 585 0.91 -9.10 -6.82
CA ASN A 585 0.53 -8.49 -8.09
C ASN A 585 0.29 -9.59 -9.14
N VAL A 586 1.38 -10.24 -9.57
CA VAL A 586 1.40 -11.14 -10.74
C VAL A 586 0.57 -12.41 -10.57
N GLU A 587 0.14 -12.73 -9.36
CA GLU A 587 -0.75 -13.85 -9.07
C GLU A 587 -2.23 -13.57 -9.35
N HIS A 588 -2.60 -12.32 -9.61
CA HIS A 588 -3.99 -11.91 -9.72
C HIS A 588 -4.30 -11.24 -11.06
N PHE A 589 -5.36 -11.72 -11.72
CA PHE A 589 -5.84 -11.17 -12.98
C PHE A 589 -6.96 -10.16 -12.73
N GLY A 590 -6.60 -8.96 -12.27
CA GLY A 590 -7.57 -7.93 -11.89
C GLY A 590 -6.98 -6.70 -11.20
N PRO A 591 -7.82 -5.69 -10.91
CA PRO A 591 -7.37 -4.41 -10.35
C PRO A 591 -7.01 -4.47 -8.86
N ASP A 592 -7.44 -5.50 -8.11
CA ASP A 592 -7.27 -5.64 -6.65
C ASP A 592 -6.09 -6.52 -6.21
N HIS A 593 -5.06 -6.58 -7.06
CA HIS A 593 -3.92 -7.48 -6.96
C HIS A 593 -3.09 -7.39 -5.65
N GLY A 594 -3.04 -6.23 -4.99
CA GLY A 594 -2.33 -6.05 -3.70
C GLY A 594 -3.06 -6.59 -2.45
N SER A 595 -4.23 -7.21 -2.60
CA SER A 595 -5.06 -7.68 -1.47
C SER A 595 -4.66 -9.06 -0.94
N ASN A 596 -3.92 -9.80 -1.76
CA ASN A 596 -3.43 -11.14 -1.44
C ASN A 596 -2.22 -11.10 -0.51
N GLY A 597 -1.85 -12.27 0.03
CA GLY A 597 -0.63 -12.42 0.82
C GLY A 597 0.58 -12.78 -0.04
N VAL A 598 1.76 -12.81 0.58
CA VAL A 598 3.03 -13.23 -0.01
C VAL A 598 3.63 -14.41 0.79
N LEU A 599 4.75 -14.97 0.32
CA LEU A 599 5.53 -15.96 1.08
C LEU A 599 6.86 -15.39 1.54
N THR A 600 7.14 -15.48 2.84
CA THR A 600 8.46 -15.19 3.42
C THR A 600 9.18 -16.51 3.68
N THR A 601 10.35 -16.69 3.07
CA THR A 601 11.20 -17.89 3.13
C THR A 601 12.52 -17.55 3.80
N LEU A 602 12.92 -18.37 4.77
CA LEU A 602 14.17 -18.24 5.49
C LEU A 602 15.19 -19.29 5.01
N CYS A 603 16.34 -18.81 4.55
CA CYS A 603 17.46 -19.64 4.13
C CYS A 603 18.61 -19.50 5.14
N LEU A 604 18.88 -20.59 5.85
CA LEU A 604 19.94 -20.67 6.85
C LEU A 604 21.15 -21.44 6.28
N PRO A 605 22.37 -20.88 6.38
CA PRO A 605 23.61 -21.60 6.05
C PRO A 605 23.81 -22.82 6.96
N PRO A 606 24.41 -23.92 6.48
CA PRO A 606 24.61 -25.13 7.30
C PRO A 606 25.40 -24.91 8.60
N LYS A 607 26.30 -23.92 8.63
CA LYS A 607 27.18 -23.62 9.78
C LYS A 607 26.66 -22.50 10.69
N THR A 608 25.44 -22.03 10.45
CA THR A 608 24.89 -20.91 11.20
C THR A 608 24.48 -21.33 12.62
N PRO A 609 24.66 -20.48 13.65
CA PRO A 609 24.20 -20.78 15.02
C PRO A 609 22.68 -20.56 15.19
N PHE A 610 21.98 -20.22 14.11
CA PHE A 610 20.56 -19.90 14.13
C PHE A 610 19.73 -21.11 13.71
N GLU A 611 18.58 -21.24 14.34
CA GLU A 611 17.51 -22.15 13.94
C GLU A 611 16.25 -21.36 13.55
N PRO A 612 15.37 -21.92 12.71
CA PRO A 612 14.10 -21.29 12.40
C PRO A 612 13.25 -21.10 13.66
N HIS A 613 12.69 -19.90 13.84
CA HIS A 613 11.73 -19.60 14.89
C HIS A 613 10.37 -19.33 14.23
N ALA A 614 9.48 -20.33 14.29
CA ALA A 614 8.17 -20.22 13.65
C ALA A 614 7.34 -19.10 14.29
N PRO A 615 6.70 -18.23 13.48
CA PRO A 615 5.88 -17.15 13.99
C PRO A 615 4.62 -17.69 14.68
N GLN A 616 4.17 -16.95 15.68
CA GLN A 616 2.96 -17.26 16.43
C GLN A 616 1.74 -17.19 15.51
N GLY A 617 0.95 -18.28 15.45
CA GLY A 617 -0.20 -18.38 14.55
C GLY A 617 0.13 -18.84 13.13
N GLY A 618 1.40 -19.13 12.81
CA GLY A 618 1.79 -19.72 11.53
C GLY A 618 1.90 -18.76 10.35
N GLU A 619 1.69 -17.47 10.59
CA GLU A 619 1.87 -16.40 9.60
C GLU A 619 3.01 -15.49 10.02
N ALA A 620 3.90 -15.18 9.09
CA ALA A 620 4.88 -14.13 9.29
C ALA A 620 4.25 -12.75 9.02
N ARG A 621 4.94 -11.70 9.44
CA ARG A 621 4.66 -10.30 9.12
C ARG A 621 5.85 -9.70 8.39
N LEU A 622 5.64 -8.71 7.54
CA LEU A 622 6.75 -8.03 6.86
C LEU A 622 7.73 -7.41 7.88
N PHE A 623 7.21 -6.85 8.96
CA PHE A 623 8.04 -6.29 10.04
C PHE A 623 8.77 -7.35 10.90
N ASP A 624 8.49 -8.66 10.75
CA ASP A 624 9.30 -9.73 11.36
C ASP A 624 10.69 -9.83 10.72
N VAL A 625 10.84 -9.36 9.48
CA VAL A 625 12.13 -9.30 8.78
C VAL A 625 13.08 -8.37 9.53
N SER A 626 12.61 -7.22 10.00
CA SER A 626 13.42 -6.29 10.81
C SER A 626 13.95 -6.92 12.09
N TRP A 627 13.13 -7.71 12.78
CA TRP A 627 13.58 -8.43 13.98
C TRP A 627 14.55 -9.55 13.67
N THR A 628 14.36 -10.21 12.52
CA THR A 628 15.31 -11.21 12.01
C THR A 628 16.67 -10.58 11.72
N ILE A 629 16.71 -9.37 11.14
CA ILE A 629 17.95 -8.59 10.95
C ILE A 629 18.65 -8.37 12.30
N LEU A 630 17.93 -7.87 13.31
CA LEU A 630 18.52 -7.63 14.63
C LEU A 630 19.09 -8.91 15.25
N ALA A 631 18.31 -9.99 15.24
CA ALA A 631 18.72 -11.26 15.80
C ALA A 631 20.01 -11.80 15.15
N VAL A 632 20.11 -11.71 13.81
CA VAL A 632 21.32 -12.15 13.08
C VAL A 632 22.54 -11.27 13.37
N LEU A 633 22.34 -9.96 13.49
CA LEU A 633 23.41 -9.02 13.83
C LEU A 633 23.84 -9.09 15.30
N GLY A 634 23.12 -9.87 16.13
CA GLY A 634 23.36 -9.97 17.58
C GLY A 634 22.92 -8.72 18.33
N LYS A 635 21.83 -8.10 17.89
CA LYS A 635 21.19 -6.92 18.48
C LYS A 635 19.77 -7.26 18.96
N ASP A 636 19.28 -6.47 19.88
CA ASP A 636 17.93 -6.57 20.45
C ASP A 636 17.29 -5.18 20.58
N ALA A 637 16.04 -5.13 21.01
CA ALA A 637 15.29 -3.89 21.17
C ALA A 637 15.97 -2.91 22.16
N ASP A 638 16.52 -3.45 23.25
CA ASP A 638 17.17 -2.67 24.30
C ASP A 638 18.44 -1.98 23.76
N SER A 639 19.17 -2.65 22.87
CA SER A 639 20.36 -2.12 22.22
C SER A 639 20.10 -0.95 21.26
N LEU A 640 18.84 -0.72 20.86
CA LEU A 640 18.46 0.31 19.89
C LEU A 640 17.86 1.58 20.49
N HIS A 641 17.71 1.65 21.82
CA HIS A 641 17.07 2.78 22.50
C HIS A 641 15.72 3.17 21.86
N LEU A 642 14.86 2.18 21.63
CA LEU A 642 13.59 2.41 20.95
C LEU A 642 12.70 3.38 21.75
N PRO A 643 12.01 4.32 21.08
CA PRO A 643 10.97 5.09 21.73
C PRO A 643 9.78 4.19 22.12
N PRO A 644 8.90 4.63 23.02
CA PRO A 644 7.66 3.92 23.35
C PRO A 644 6.89 3.51 22.08
N TRP A 645 6.23 2.36 22.13
CA TRP A 645 5.39 1.91 21.03
C TRP A 645 4.29 2.94 20.75
N PRO A 646 3.95 3.20 19.47
CA PRO A 646 2.86 4.09 19.13
C PRO A 646 1.54 3.64 19.78
N ALA A 647 0.64 4.58 20.08
CA ALA A 647 -0.74 4.26 20.47
C ALA A 647 -1.39 3.31 19.45
N GLY A 648 -2.30 2.42 19.90
CA GLY A 648 -2.84 1.32 19.11
C GLY A 648 -1.88 0.12 18.91
N VAL A 649 -0.58 0.36 18.68
CA VAL A 649 0.44 -0.72 18.65
C VAL A 649 0.70 -1.24 20.05
N ALA A 650 0.83 -0.33 21.02
CA ALA A 650 1.04 -0.67 22.43
C ALA A 650 -0.11 -1.50 23.04
N GLU A 651 -1.31 -1.37 22.50
CA GLU A 651 -2.51 -2.11 22.94
C GLU A 651 -2.56 -3.53 22.40
N ASN A 652 -1.93 -3.79 21.25
CA ASN A 652 -1.87 -5.12 20.63
C ASN A 652 -0.46 -5.50 20.13
N PRO A 653 0.53 -5.53 21.03
CA PRO A 653 1.93 -5.72 20.63
C PRO A 653 2.20 -7.11 20.04
N ASN A 654 1.43 -8.12 20.45
CA ASN A 654 1.57 -9.48 19.90
C ASN A 654 1.19 -9.57 18.41
N ARG A 655 0.37 -8.63 17.92
CA ARG A 655 -0.10 -8.60 16.54
C ARG A 655 0.67 -7.59 15.70
N LEU A 656 1.09 -6.47 16.31
CA LEU A 656 1.56 -5.28 15.60
C LEU A 656 3.05 -4.96 15.84
N VAL A 657 3.74 -5.72 16.69
CA VAL A 657 5.20 -5.68 16.84
C VAL A 657 5.77 -6.98 16.29
N GLY A 658 6.85 -6.87 15.53
CA GLY A 658 7.46 -8.05 14.92
C GLY A 658 8.18 -8.96 15.90
N LYS A 659 8.45 -10.18 15.43
CA LYS A 659 9.23 -11.20 16.14
C LYS A 659 10.26 -11.78 15.18
N PRO A 660 11.47 -12.14 15.67
CA PRO A 660 12.49 -12.68 14.79
C PRO A 660 12.06 -14.05 14.26
N LEU A 661 12.31 -14.31 12.97
CA LEU A 661 12.06 -15.61 12.34
C LEU A 661 13.19 -16.62 12.61
N VAL A 662 14.18 -16.21 13.42
CA VAL A 662 15.30 -17.02 13.87
C VAL A 662 15.44 -16.94 15.38
N ARG A 663 16.03 -17.98 15.96
CA ARG A 663 16.54 -17.99 17.34
C ARG A 663 17.95 -18.58 17.35
N LYS A 664 18.75 -18.27 18.35
CA LYS A 664 19.99 -19.02 18.57
C LYS A 664 19.66 -20.42 19.08
N GLY A 665 20.31 -21.42 18.49
CA GLY A 665 20.25 -22.82 18.93
C GLY A 665 20.94 -23.06 20.27
#